data_AF-A0ABD6WEP8-F1
#
_entry.id   AF-A0ABD6WEP8-F1
#
_cell.length_a   1.000
_cell.length_b   1.000
_cell.length_c   1.000
_cell.angle_alpha   90.00
_cell.angle_beta   90.00
_cell.angle_gamma   90.00
#
_symmetry.space_group_name_H-M   'P 1'
#
loop_
_entity.id
_entity.type
_entity.pdbx_description
1 polymer ?
#
loop_
_entity_poly.entity_id
_entity_poly.type
_entity_poly.pdbx_seq_one_letter_code
_entity_poly.pdbx_strand_id
1 'polypeptide(L)'
;MSITVPAPRTPVQRLRLDRVAGLDAERLPQAPEGADELAARLDDLEARLPVLGVAASGALHRLVPLLDDDRTLRRAVLALRRCTRSATPAALDPALLAAIGIALAGRPSDAEAVTAWAEAAGLRAVLGDRHRDAVDRGTARATAALTALRDDPQVIGAIADASPDFAAAPGRAALDPGRHAARSLLSYATRAACKTSPFGTLTTVALADAPAPSAPAAAVTHAYAAAWLDVLARDETAVAALEIEPLPTGGLDPVREPVAVAELLETPDFVWRSTLRVALRETGAVLEALQRGGRRPLGRLLDELGGSDPFAAYLRMFDAGLLRVVAPWGYAERHPLDVLAARLDASIPEHPAGALLAELAADARAVTALTGVERGRRRAALRDRAERALADRGVSAGRRRFEVYVDAAPSVAVAGPAPDLEDEFERFAGSVARRTTRSPAYRALVAAVVERCGVGGTIEDPWRWLLAASADEALRAALAGPGADASGIEVPEPPLGRSMPTATAAVAVQVVHGSTPLLVVNQLLGGQGGLVSRLGALHAGLRPLLADRARRLARGGLAVEFVPSWEVNGMQSAAAGTLPRLSLPVEAPVTEERAAAVEFAGLRLHHDPATESIELLTADGTPVVPFYLGLVPSHLLSGPERILALLADPWRLPRLGSPAFAVLADAGRVVSRPRRTTGRIVTRRALWTVPASQLPAGLPAGGPPSGSGGDVELLRSVGRWRREHGLPPLVFARLVRARIALDPVGRKPVAIDLRSPHSLRLLETMLAEAHRRDDLRGVEFTEALPAPSEYARASDGSLRAVEHVVLLGGEDR
;
A
#
# COMPACT_ATOMS: atom_id res chain seq x y z
N MET A 1 -46.24 -2.24 39.15
CA MET A 1 -45.37 -1.84 38.02
C MET A 1 -43.97 -2.33 38.33
N SER A 2 -43.58 -3.47 37.75
CA SER A 2 -42.21 -3.97 37.87
C SER A 2 -41.39 -3.36 36.73
N ILE A 3 -40.41 -2.53 37.08
CA ILE A 3 -39.50 -1.89 36.13
C ILE A 3 -38.49 -2.97 35.73
N THR A 4 -38.66 -3.54 34.54
CA THR A 4 -37.70 -4.45 33.94
C THR A 4 -36.47 -3.64 33.53
N VAL A 5 -35.41 -3.73 34.33
CA VAL A 5 -34.10 -3.19 33.96
C VAL A 5 -33.62 -3.99 32.73
N PRO A 6 -33.27 -3.33 31.61
CA PRO A 6 -32.75 -4.04 30.45
C PRO A 6 -31.42 -4.70 30.81
N ALA A 7 -31.28 -5.98 30.49
CA ALA A 7 -30.02 -6.69 30.64
C ALA A 7 -28.89 -5.93 29.93
N PRO A 8 -27.67 -5.88 30.49
CA PRO A 8 -26.54 -5.29 29.81
C PRO A 8 -26.35 -6.00 28.46
N ARG A 9 -26.38 -5.25 27.35
CA ARG A 9 -26.09 -5.80 26.03
C ARG A 9 -24.65 -6.29 26.07
N THR A 10 -24.45 -7.60 25.93
CA THR A 10 -23.13 -8.17 25.68
C THR A 10 -22.55 -7.45 24.46
N PRO A 11 -21.38 -6.80 24.55
CA PRO A 11 -20.80 -6.11 23.41
C PRO A 11 -20.63 -7.13 22.30
N VAL A 12 -21.24 -6.85 21.16
CA VAL A 12 -21.19 -7.77 20.04
C VAL A 12 -19.75 -7.74 19.51
N GLN A 13 -19.06 -8.88 19.61
CA GLN A 13 -17.62 -8.98 19.46
C GLN A 13 -17.26 -8.89 17.96
N ARG A 14 -16.93 -7.68 17.53
CA ARG A 14 -16.53 -7.41 16.14
C ARG A 14 -15.23 -8.11 15.78
N LEU A 15 -15.17 -8.64 14.57
CA LEU A 15 -13.89 -9.09 14.01
C LEU A 15 -12.96 -7.89 13.83
N ARG A 16 -11.89 -7.85 14.65
CA ARG A 16 -10.85 -6.83 14.60
C ARG A 16 -9.49 -7.48 14.33
N LEU A 17 -8.74 -6.89 13.41
CA LEU A 17 -7.32 -7.19 13.23
C LEU A 17 -6.47 -5.96 13.49
N ASP A 18 -5.38 -6.16 14.20
CA ASP A 18 -4.45 -5.10 14.59
C ASP A 18 -3.19 -5.24 13.74
N ARG A 19 -2.91 -4.23 12.92
CA ARG A 19 -1.70 -4.16 12.10
C ARG A 19 -0.66 -3.33 12.84
N VAL A 20 0.42 -3.96 13.27
CA VAL A 20 1.39 -3.39 14.22
C VAL A 20 2.74 -3.18 13.52
N ALA A 21 3.25 -1.96 13.59
CA ALA A 21 4.57 -1.59 13.10
C ALA A 21 5.70 -2.41 13.75
N GLY A 22 6.58 -2.99 12.93
CA GLY A 22 7.66 -3.87 13.37
C GLY A 22 8.83 -3.18 14.05
N LEU A 23 8.95 -1.85 13.94
CA LEU A 23 10.01 -1.05 14.59
C LEU A 23 9.42 -0.06 15.61
N ASP A 24 10.12 0.08 16.74
CA ASP A 24 9.84 1.13 17.72
C ASP A 24 10.16 2.50 17.14
N ALA A 25 9.21 3.43 17.23
CA ALA A 25 9.33 4.75 16.65
C ALA A 25 10.44 5.59 17.30
N GLU A 26 10.82 5.31 18.54
CA GLU A 26 11.95 5.99 19.22
C GLU A 26 13.30 5.64 18.58
N ARG A 27 13.39 4.51 17.88
CA ARG A 27 14.61 4.08 17.17
C ARG A 27 14.80 4.78 15.82
N LEU A 28 13.82 5.58 15.37
CA LEU A 28 13.99 6.39 14.16
C LEU A 28 15.05 7.48 14.38
N PRO A 29 15.83 7.83 13.33
CA PRO A 29 16.72 8.98 13.40
C PRO A 29 15.94 10.27 13.70
N GLN A 30 16.25 10.89 14.85
CA GLN A 30 15.58 12.10 15.29
C GLN A 30 16.15 13.34 14.58
N ALA A 31 15.31 14.38 14.45
CA ALA A 31 15.76 15.68 13.98
C ALA A 31 16.77 16.33 14.95
N PRO A 32 17.65 17.23 14.46
CA PRO A 32 18.54 18.01 15.32
C PRO A 32 17.76 18.83 16.35
N GLU A 33 17.93 18.48 17.62
CA GLU A 33 17.27 19.10 18.76
C GLU A 33 17.63 20.59 18.88
N GLY A 34 16.63 21.46 19.03
CA GLY A 34 16.81 22.90 19.20
C GLY A 34 17.22 23.67 17.94
N ALA A 35 17.55 22.98 16.84
CA ALA A 35 18.05 23.63 15.63
C ALA A 35 16.98 24.51 14.96
N ASP A 36 15.74 24.04 14.89
CA ASP A 36 14.66 24.79 14.24
C ASP A 36 14.26 26.04 15.05
N GLU A 37 14.26 25.95 16.38
CA GLU A 37 14.04 27.09 17.28
C GLU A 37 15.18 28.11 17.19
N LEU A 38 16.43 27.65 17.11
CA LEU A 38 17.58 28.52 16.88
C LEU A 38 17.48 29.22 15.52
N ALA A 39 17.16 28.48 14.45
CA ALA A 39 16.96 29.03 13.12
C ALA A 39 15.87 30.11 13.08
N ALA A 40 14.73 29.89 13.77
CA ALA A 40 13.66 30.89 13.89
C ALA A 40 14.14 32.16 14.61
N ARG A 41 14.85 32.02 15.73
CA ARG A 41 15.43 33.17 16.47
C ARG A 41 16.47 33.93 15.65
N LEU A 42 17.26 33.22 14.83
CA LEU A 42 18.18 33.84 13.88
C LEU A 42 17.44 34.63 12.81
N ASP A 43 16.39 34.06 12.21
CA ASP A 43 15.57 34.73 11.21
C ASP A 43 14.94 36.02 11.77
N ASP A 44 14.36 35.96 12.97
CA ASP A 44 13.79 37.13 13.65
C ASP A 44 14.83 38.21 13.94
N LEU A 45 16.04 37.81 14.34
CA LEU A 45 17.13 38.75 14.63
C LEU A 45 17.68 39.39 13.35
N GLU A 46 17.86 38.62 12.28
CA GLU A 46 18.30 39.11 10.98
C GLU A 46 17.26 40.03 10.32
N ALA A 47 15.96 39.83 10.59
CA ALA A 47 14.91 40.78 10.17
C ALA A 47 14.96 42.11 10.94
N ARG A 48 15.38 42.09 12.21
CA ARG A 48 15.51 43.30 13.07
C ARG A 48 16.80 44.09 12.84
N LEU A 49 17.87 43.43 12.42
CA LEU A 49 19.20 44.03 12.25
C LEU A 49 19.23 45.22 11.29
N PRO A 50 18.57 45.19 10.12
CA PRO A 50 18.48 46.36 9.23
C PRO A 50 17.79 47.56 9.88
N VAL A 51 16.76 47.33 10.70
CA VAL A 51 16.02 48.38 11.41
C VAL A 51 16.92 49.07 12.45
N LEU A 52 17.64 48.27 13.26
CA LEU A 52 18.65 48.79 14.19
C LEU A 52 19.80 49.49 13.44
N GLY A 53 20.14 48.94 12.27
CA GLY A 53 21.20 49.43 11.40
C GLY A 53 20.95 50.83 10.85
N VAL A 54 19.69 51.24 10.64
CA VAL A 54 19.32 52.60 10.24
C VAL A 54 19.69 53.60 11.35
N ALA A 55 19.28 53.34 12.59
CA ALA A 55 19.59 54.20 13.73
C ALA A 55 21.10 54.30 13.99
N ALA A 56 21.79 53.15 14.00
CA ALA A 56 23.24 53.08 14.13
C ALA A 56 23.97 53.79 12.98
N SER A 57 23.51 53.66 11.72
CA SER A 57 24.10 54.37 10.57
C SER A 57 24.01 55.88 10.72
N GLY A 58 22.87 56.37 11.24
CA GLY A 58 22.65 57.79 11.53
C GLY A 58 23.58 58.32 12.61
N ALA A 59 23.71 57.58 13.72
CA ALA A 59 24.64 57.89 14.81
C ALA A 59 26.10 57.93 14.32
N LEU A 60 26.53 56.90 13.58
CA LEU A 60 27.88 56.82 13.02
C LEU A 60 28.13 57.93 11.98
N HIS A 61 27.14 58.32 11.18
CA HIS A 61 27.27 59.43 10.24
C HIS A 61 27.54 60.77 10.96
N ARG A 62 26.83 61.04 12.05
CA ARG A 62 27.02 62.23 12.89
C ARG A 62 28.34 62.21 13.68
N LEU A 63 28.91 61.03 13.91
CA LEU A 63 30.20 60.85 14.59
C LEU A 63 31.39 61.14 13.67
N VAL A 64 31.32 60.78 12.37
CA VAL A 64 32.44 60.90 11.42
C VAL A 64 33.15 62.27 11.44
N PRO A 65 32.45 63.43 11.40
CA PRO A 65 33.11 64.74 11.43
C PRO A 65 33.85 65.05 12.73
N LEU A 66 33.47 64.42 13.84
CA LEU A 66 34.09 64.63 15.15
C LEU A 66 35.42 63.86 15.32
N LEU A 67 35.78 63.05 14.33
CA LEU A 67 36.97 62.19 14.34
C LEU A 67 38.04 62.67 13.35
N ASP A 68 38.05 63.95 12.96
CA ASP A 68 39.04 64.49 12.01
C ASP A 68 40.49 64.32 12.53
N ASP A 69 40.69 64.40 13.84
CA ASP A 69 41.99 64.24 14.50
C ASP A 69 42.38 62.76 14.75
N ASP A 70 41.43 61.82 14.63
CA ASP A 70 41.67 60.37 14.71
C ASP A 70 41.32 59.66 13.40
N ARG A 71 42.27 59.73 12.47
CA ARG A 71 42.15 59.13 11.14
C ARG A 71 41.91 57.61 11.18
N THR A 72 42.39 56.92 12.20
CA THR A 72 42.26 55.46 12.33
C THR A 72 40.85 55.08 12.75
N LEU A 73 40.33 55.69 13.82
CA LEU A 73 38.97 55.48 14.29
C LEU A 73 37.94 55.94 13.25
N ARG A 74 38.18 57.06 12.56
CA ARG A 74 37.32 57.55 11.47
C ARG A 74 37.16 56.53 10.35
N ARG A 75 38.23 55.86 9.92
CA ARG A 75 38.18 54.80 8.90
C ARG A 75 37.37 53.59 9.39
N ALA A 76 37.57 53.18 10.65
CA ALA A 76 36.83 52.08 11.26
C ALA A 76 35.32 52.38 11.37
N VAL A 77 34.95 53.59 11.80
CA VAL A 77 33.54 54.06 11.86
C VAL A 77 32.90 54.11 10.47
N LEU A 78 33.63 54.56 9.44
CA LEU A 78 33.14 54.55 8.06
C LEU A 78 32.94 53.12 7.51
N ALA A 79 33.81 52.19 7.86
CA ALA A 79 33.64 50.78 7.52
C ALA A 79 32.42 50.20 8.24
N LEU A 80 32.30 50.44 9.55
CA LEU A 80 31.17 49.99 10.38
C LEU A 80 29.83 50.52 9.86
N ARG A 81 29.77 51.80 9.48
CA ARG A 81 28.57 52.41 8.87
C ARG A 81 28.14 51.72 7.58
N ARG A 82 29.06 51.15 6.80
CA ARG A 82 28.70 50.34 5.62
C ARG A 82 28.12 48.99 6.04
N CYS A 83 28.68 48.40 7.09
CA CYS A 83 28.22 47.13 7.66
C CYS A 83 26.82 47.21 8.29
N THR A 84 26.36 48.38 8.79
CA THR A 84 25.02 48.50 9.38
C THR A 84 23.87 48.25 8.40
N ARG A 85 24.15 48.24 7.09
CA ARG A 85 23.17 47.88 6.05
C ARG A 85 23.06 46.37 5.81
N SER A 86 23.99 45.58 6.35
CA SER A 86 23.98 44.13 6.20
C SER A 86 22.96 43.52 7.15
N ALA A 87 22.14 42.59 6.64
CA ALA A 87 21.35 41.69 7.48
C ALA A 87 22.25 40.65 8.19
N THR A 88 23.48 40.49 7.70
CA THR A 88 24.43 39.49 8.16
C THR A 88 25.78 40.09 8.62
N PRO A 89 25.79 41.08 9.54
CA PRO A 89 27.03 41.69 9.99
C PRO A 89 27.85 40.70 10.84
N ALA A 90 29.18 40.87 10.79
CA ALA A 90 30.09 40.22 11.73
C ALA A 90 29.97 40.88 13.12
N ALA A 91 30.36 40.15 14.17
CA ALA A 91 30.45 40.71 15.52
C ALA A 91 31.44 41.89 15.54
N LEU A 92 31.06 42.96 16.24
CA LEU A 92 31.90 44.13 16.40
C LEU A 92 33.00 43.85 17.43
N ASP A 93 34.23 44.29 17.14
CA ASP A 93 35.34 44.26 18.10
C ASP A 93 34.97 45.08 19.35
N PRO A 94 35.00 44.49 20.57
CA PRO A 94 34.70 45.19 21.81
C PRO A 94 35.57 46.44 22.03
N ALA A 95 36.83 46.45 21.58
CA ALA A 95 37.72 47.60 21.72
C ALA A 95 37.26 48.77 20.83
N LEU A 96 36.81 48.48 19.61
CA LEU A 96 36.24 49.48 18.69
C LEU A 96 34.91 50.02 19.22
N LEU A 97 34.05 49.17 19.79
CA LEU A 97 32.80 49.60 20.41
C LEU A 97 33.06 50.54 21.59
N ALA A 98 34.03 50.22 22.45
CA ALA A 98 34.42 51.08 23.58
C ALA A 98 34.95 52.44 23.09
N ALA A 99 35.81 52.46 22.07
CA ALA A 99 36.32 53.71 21.48
C ALA A 99 35.20 54.58 20.89
N ILE A 100 34.23 53.98 20.21
CA ILE A 100 33.05 54.69 19.69
C ILE A 100 32.19 55.22 20.85
N GLY A 101 32.02 54.45 21.92
CA GLY A 101 31.29 54.86 23.11
C GLY A 101 31.91 56.08 23.79
N ILE A 102 33.23 56.13 23.94
CA ILE A 102 33.97 57.29 24.46
C ILE A 102 33.74 58.50 23.55
N ALA A 103 33.87 58.33 22.23
CA ALA A 103 33.67 59.41 21.27
C ALA A 103 32.21 59.92 21.21
N LEU A 104 31.24 59.13 21.71
CA LEU A 104 29.82 59.47 21.82
C LEU A 104 29.39 59.82 23.26
N ALA A 105 30.32 60.04 24.20
CA ALA A 105 30.00 60.30 25.62
C ALA A 105 29.01 61.47 25.83
N GLY A 106 29.02 62.49 24.95
CA GLY A 106 28.08 63.61 24.96
C GLY A 106 26.76 63.38 24.19
N ARG A 107 26.52 62.17 23.67
CA ARG A 107 25.38 61.81 22.80
C ARG A 107 24.80 60.44 23.18
N PRO A 108 24.11 60.33 24.33
CA PRO A 108 23.68 59.04 24.89
C PRO A 108 22.78 58.23 23.94
N SER A 109 21.82 58.86 23.26
CA SER A 109 20.94 58.16 22.31
C SER A 109 21.68 57.62 21.07
N ASP A 110 22.74 58.31 20.62
CA ASP A 110 23.58 57.83 19.51
C ASP A 110 24.45 56.64 19.95
N ALA A 111 24.97 56.69 21.19
CA ALA A 111 25.70 55.58 21.79
C ALA A 111 24.82 54.35 21.98
N GLU A 112 23.59 54.52 22.52
CA GLU A 112 22.61 53.44 22.67
C GLU A 112 22.26 52.78 21.33
N ALA A 113 22.06 53.57 20.27
CA ALA A 113 21.74 53.03 18.94
C ALA A 113 22.88 52.16 18.37
N VAL A 114 24.14 52.58 18.55
CA VAL A 114 25.31 51.81 18.09
C VAL A 114 25.50 50.56 18.96
N THR A 115 25.35 50.67 20.28
CA THR A 115 25.43 49.54 21.22
C THR A 115 24.37 48.50 20.94
N ALA A 116 23.10 48.89 20.79
CA ALA A 116 22.00 47.98 20.49
C ALA A 116 22.21 47.21 19.17
N TRP A 117 22.73 47.88 18.14
CA TRP A 117 23.09 47.21 16.88
C TRP A 117 24.29 46.27 17.05
N ALA A 118 25.32 46.67 17.80
CA ALA A 118 26.50 45.84 18.05
C ALA A 118 26.18 44.59 18.89
N GLU A 119 25.34 44.73 19.92
CA GLU A 119 24.82 43.63 20.72
C GLU A 119 24.00 42.65 19.86
N ALA A 120 23.13 43.16 18.98
CA ALA A 120 22.38 42.34 18.05
C ALA A 120 23.29 41.60 17.06
N ALA A 121 24.34 42.25 16.54
CA ALA A 121 25.32 41.63 15.66
C ALA A 121 26.14 40.54 16.38
N GLY A 122 26.52 40.76 17.63
CA GLY A 122 27.17 39.77 18.49
C GLY A 122 26.28 38.57 18.80
N LEU A 123 25.03 38.82 19.19
CA LEU A 123 24.04 37.76 19.44
C LEU A 123 23.78 36.92 18.20
N ARG A 124 23.74 37.54 17.01
CA ARG A 124 23.59 36.83 15.74
C ARG A 124 24.72 35.84 15.50
N ALA A 125 25.98 36.25 15.70
CA ALA A 125 27.14 35.38 15.55
C ALA A 125 27.02 34.17 16.50
N VAL A 126 26.73 34.42 17.78
CA VAL A 126 26.55 33.37 18.80
C VAL A 126 25.42 32.40 18.44
N LEU A 127 24.26 32.92 18.00
CA LEU A 127 23.14 32.08 17.59
C LEU A 127 23.49 31.26 16.35
N GLY A 128 24.20 31.85 15.38
CA GLY A 128 24.64 31.18 14.16
C GLY A 128 25.55 29.99 14.42
N ASP A 129 26.53 30.16 15.33
CA ASP A 129 27.41 29.08 15.75
C ASP A 129 26.63 27.99 16.49
N ARG A 130 25.75 28.37 17.44
CA ARG A 130 24.89 27.41 18.15
C ARG A 130 23.97 26.62 17.21
N HIS A 131 23.43 27.26 16.18
CA HIS A 131 22.59 26.62 15.18
C HIS A 131 23.38 25.59 14.36
N ARG A 132 24.56 25.97 13.85
CA ARG A 132 25.46 25.06 13.13
C ARG A 132 25.83 23.85 13.98
N ASP A 133 26.27 24.10 15.20
CA ASP A 133 26.60 23.08 16.19
C ASP A 133 25.45 22.12 16.48
N ALA A 134 24.21 22.64 16.60
CA ALA A 134 23.03 21.82 16.82
C ALA A 134 22.75 20.90 15.62
N VAL A 135 22.85 21.44 14.39
CA VAL A 135 22.68 20.68 13.15
C VAL A 135 23.75 19.60 13.02
N ASP A 136 25.02 19.92 13.23
CA ASP A 136 26.13 18.98 13.08
C ASP A 136 26.01 17.83 14.10
N ARG A 137 25.76 18.14 15.38
CA ARG A 137 25.54 17.12 16.42
C ARG A 137 24.29 16.28 16.15
N GLY A 138 23.19 16.90 15.74
CA GLY A 138 21.95 16.21 15.41
C GLY A 138 22.12 15.26 14.23
N THR A 139 22.83 15.69 13.19
CA THR A 139 23.14 14.88 12.00
C THR A 139 24.03 13.70 12.36
N ALA A 140 25.06 13.89 13.18
CA ALA A 140 25.91 12.82 13.69
C ALA A 140 25.11 11.79 14.51
N ARG A 141 24.20 12.24 15.39
CA ARG A 141 23.29 11.36 16.15
C ARG A 141 22.35 10.56 15.22
N ALA A 142 21.78 11.20 14.21
CA ALA A 142 20.92 10.54 13.23
C ALA A 142 21.67 9.49 12.41
N THR A 143 22.90 9.80 11.98
CA THR A 143 23.79 8.83 11.30
C THR A 143 24.16 7.65 12.21
N ALA A 144 24.39 7.89 13.50
CA ALA A 144 24.64 6.83 14.48
C ALA A 144 23.39 5.95 14.69
N ALA A 145 22.19 6.53 14.76
CA ALA A 145 20.95 5.77 14.84
C ALA A 145 20.71 4.88 13.60
N LEU A 146 20.94 5.41 12.39
CA LEU A 146 20.93 4.60 11.17
C LEU A 146 21.98 3.49 11.22
N THR A 147 23.17 3.75 11.73
CA THR A 147 24.22 2.74 11.88
C THR A 147 23.78 1.63 12.85
N ALA A 148 23.19 1.98 14.00
CA ALA A 148 22.65 1.01 14.93
C ALA A 148 21.52 0.15 14.31
N LEU A 149 20.66 0.75 13.46
CA LEU A 149 19.65 -0.01 12.72
C LEU A 149 20.25 -0.94 11.66
N ARG A 150 21.33 -0.52 11.00
CA ARG A 150 22.06 -1.34 10.03
C ARG A 150 22.69 -2.56 10.67
N ASP A 151 23.18 -2.40 11.90
CA ASP A 151 23.91 -3.43 12.61
C ASP A 151 22.98 -4.33 13.44
N ASP A 152 21.68 -4.02 13.50
CA ASP A 152 20.65 -4.83 14.17
C ASP A 152 20.17 -6.00 13.27
N PRO A 153 20.39 -7.27 13.68
CA PRO A 153 19.96 -8.44 12.92
C PRO A 153 18.45 -8.55 12.71
N GLN A 154 17.62 -8.06 13.65
CA GLN A 154 16.16 -8.10 13.51
C GLN A 154 15.70 -7.11 12.45
N VAL A 155 16.27 -5.90 12.41
CA VAL A 155 15.94 -4.88 11.41
C VAL A 155 16.37 -5.32 10.03
N ILE A 156 17.62 -5.77 9.86
CA ILE A 156 18.11 -6.29 8.57
C ILE A 156 17.34 -7.54 8.16
N GLY A 157 17.03 -8.42 9.11
CA GLY A 157 16.19 -9.59 8.89
C GLY A 157 14.80 -9.21 8.37
N ALA A 158 14.19 -8.14 8.88
CA ALA A 158 12.91 -7.65 8.38
C ALA A 158 13.01 -7.01 7.00
N ILE A 159 14.10 -6.29 6.72
CA ILE A 159 14.37 -5.74 5.38
C ILE A 159 14.55 -6.85 4.35
N ALA A 160 15.08 -8.02 4.73
CA ALA A 160 15.24 -9.16 3.82
C ALA A 160 13.91 -9.67 3.23
N ASP A 161 12.77 -9.42 3.89
CA ASP A 161 11.44 -9.74 3.35
C ASP A 161 11.07 -8.83 2.16
N ALA A 162 11.67 -7.65 2.07
CA ALA A 162 11.38 -6.63 1.06
C ALA A 162 12.49 -6.47 0.00
N SER A 163 13.74 -6.55 0.42
CA SER A 163 14.92 -6.35 -0.42
C SER A 163 16.06 -7.25 0.08
N PRO A 164 16.06 -8.54 -0.34
CA PRO A 164 17.06 -9.50 0.10
C PRO A 164 18.47 -9.09 -0.30
N ASP A 165 18.67 -8.45 -1.45
CA ASP A 165 20.00 -8.01 -1.91
C ASP A 165 20.60 -6.93 -1.01
N PHE A 166 19.78 -5.94 -0.61
CA PHE A 166 20.22 -4.92 0.33
C PHE A 166 20.53 -5.54 1.70
N ALA A 167 19.68 -6.45 2.18
CA ALA A 167 19.89 -7.12 3.45
C ALA A 167 21.13 -8.06 3.44
N ALA A 168 21.45 -8.67 2.30
CA ALA A 168 22.63 -9.53 2.12
C ALA A 168 23.95 -8.76 2.20
N ALA A 169 23.93 -7.46 1.84
CA ALA A 169 25.09 -6.60 1.83
C ALA A 169 24.71 -5.12 2.11
N PRO A 170 24.35 -4.77 3.36
CA PRO A 170 23.90 -3.41 3.70
C PRO A 170 25.04 -2.36 3.66
N GLY A 171 26.28 -2.80 3.42
CA GLY A 171 27.48 -1.96 3.31
C GLY A 171 28.08 -1.58 4.68
N ARG A 172 29.33 -1.09 4.66
CA ARG A 172 30.05 -0.63 5.87
C ARG A 172 30.37 0.87 5.89
N ALA A 173 30.14 1.56 4.77
CA ALA A 173 30.43 2.98 4.64
C ALA A 173 29.60 3.83 5.62
N ALA A 174 30.08 5.04 5.90
CA ALA A 174 29.33 6.03 6.67
C ALA A 174 27.96 6.29 6.00
N LEU A 175 26.91 6.36 6.83
CA LEU A 175 25.54 6.56 6.40
C LEU A 175 25.19 8.05 6.39
N ASP A 176 26.07 8.88 5.82
CA ASP A 176 25.87 10.33 5.74
C ASP A 176 24.64 10.70 4.91
N PRO A 177 24.05 11.89 5.13
CA PRO A 177 22.88 12.36 4.37
C PRO A 177 23.08 12.25 2.85
N GLY A 178 22.07 11.74 2.15
CA GLY A 178 22.05 11.60 0.69
C GLY A 178 22.70 10.33 0.12
N ARG A 179 23.53 9.62 0.90
CA ARG A 179 24.07 8.31 0.49
C ARG A 179 22.93 7.32 0.20
N HIS A 180 23.09 6.50 -0.85
CA HIS A 180 22.06 5.53 -1.24
C HIS A 180 21.69 4.58 -0.09
N ALA A 181 22.67 4.01 0.61
CA ALA A 181 22.43 3.11 1.74
C ALA A 181 21.67 3.81 2.89
N ALA A 182 22.00 5.07 3.20
CA ALA A 182 21.30 5.86 4.21
C ALA A 182 19.83 6.09 3.83
N ARG A 183 19.56 6.48 2.57
CA ARG A 183 18.20 6.67 2.04
C ARG A 183 17.38 5.38 2.04
N SER A 184 17.97 4.25 1.63
CA SER A 184 17.29 2.95 1.63
C SER A 184 16.97 2.48 3.04
N LEU A 185 17.93 2.56 3.97
CA LEU A 185 17.72 2.16 5.35
C LEU A 185 16.68 3.06 6.05
N LEU A 186 16.76 4.37 5.86
CA LEU A 186 15.75 5.31 6.38
C LEU A 186 14.36 5.02 5.83
N SER A 187 14.24 4.68 4.54
CA SER A 187 12.96 4.35 3.91
C SER A 187 12.34 3.08 4.52
N TYR A 188 13.15 2.05 4.78
CA TYR A 188 12.69 0.83 5.45
C TYR A 188 12.37 1.04 6.93
N ALA A 189 13.22 1.75 7.67
CA ALA A 189 12.99 2.06 9.08
C ALA A 189 11.70 2.88 9.27
N THR A 190 11.52 3.93 8.46
CA THR A 190 10.31 4.75 8.47
C THR A 190 9.07 3.94 8.07
N ARG A 191 9.20 3.01 7.11
CA ARG A 191 8.11 2.07 6.79
C ARG A 191 7.78 1.17 7.99
N ALA A 192 8.80 0.59 8.62
CA ALA A 192 8.64 -0.35 9.73
C ALA A 192 8.10 0.31 11.01
N ALA A 193 8.29 1.62 11.19
CA ALA A 193 7.82 2.36 12.36
C ALA A 193 6.50 3.13 12.12
N CYS A 194 6.30 3.69 10.92
CA CYS A 194 5.18 4.60 10.66
C CYS A 194 4.10 4.03 9.73
N LYS A 195 4.35 2.93 9.01
CA LYS A 195 3.36 2.33 8.11
C LYS A 195 2.79 1.06 8.69
N THR A 196 1.47 0.99 8.67
CA THR A 196 0.68 -0.11 9.22
C THR A 196 0.14 -1.03 8.11
N SER A 197 0.58 -0.90 6.87
CA SER A 197 0.20 -1.86 5.82
C SER A 197 1.02 -3.15 5.94
N PRO A 198 0.39 -4.34 6.03
CA PRO A 198 1.11 -5.60 6.26
C PRO A 198 2.19 -5.85 5.21
N PHE A 199 3.39 -6.24 5.65
CA PHE A 199 4.51 -6.49 4.74
C PHE A 199 5.65 -7.23 5.44
N GLY A 200 5.64 -8.56 5.37
CA GLY A 200 6.63 -9.38 6.05
C GLY A 200 6.65 -9.09 7.55
N THR A 201 7.85 -9.02 8.10
CA THR A 201 8.10 -8.66 9.49
C THR A 201 8.28 -7.16 9.72
N LEU A 202 8.23 -6.31 8.67
CA LEU A 202 8.23 -4.84 8.81
C LEU A 202 6.91 -4.31 9.37
N THR A 203 5.80 -5.01 9.09
CA THR A 203 4.49 -4.74 9.69
C THR A 203 3.79 -6.08 9.90
N THR A 204 3.49 -6.37 11.16
CA THR A 204 2.90 -7.64 11.62
C THR A 204 1.39 -7.50 11.82
N VAL A 205 0.68 -8.62 11.97
CA VAL A 205 -0.76 -8.62 12.16
C VAL A 205 -1.20 -9.55 13.28
N ALA A 206 -1.98 -9.02 14.23
CA ALA A 206 -2.68 -9.78 15.25
C ALA A 206 -4.18 -9.87 14.94
N LEU A 207 -4.80 -10.98 15.33
CA LEU A 207 -6.24 -11.10 15.42
C LEU A 207 -6.64 -10.79 16.87
N ALA A 208 -7.55 -9.85 17.06
CA ALA A 208 -8.03 -9.49 18.40
C ALA A 208 -8.64 -10.71 19.09
N ASP A 209 -8.41 -10.82 20.41
CA ASP A 209 -8.91 -11.90 21.26
C ASP A 209 -8.48 -13.32 20.85
N ALA A 210 -7.50 -13.43 19.95
CA ALA A 210 -6.88 -14.69 19.56
C ALA A 210 -5.46 -14.82 20.14
N PRO A 211 -5.00 -16.05 20.45
CA PRO A 211 -3.62 -16.26 20.86
C PRO A 211 -2.66 -15.87 19.74
N ALA A 212 -1.51 -15.29 20.11
CA ALA A 212 -0.47 -14.97 19.15
C ALA A 212 0.09 -16.25 18.50
N PRO A 213 0.13 -16.32 17.15
CA PRO A 213 0.77 -17.41 16.43
C PRO A 213 2.24 -17.59 16.83
N SER A 214 2.67 -18.84 16.94
CA SER A 214 4.05 -19.18 17.33
C SER A 214 5.07 -19.09 16.19
N ALA A 215 4.60 -19.08 14.94
CA ALA A 215 5.44 -19.04 13.75
C ALA A 215 4.82 -18.13 12.67
N PRO A 216 5.65 -17.51 11.81
CA PRO A 216 5.15 -16.82 10.64
C PRO A 216 4.53 -17.78 9.63
N ALA A 217 3.53 -17.31 8.90
CA ALA A 217 3.03 -18.00 7.72
C ALA A 217 3.86 -17.57 6.50
N ALA A 218 4.41 -18.54 5.77
CA ALA A 218 5.16 -18.28 4.56
C ALA A 218 4.68 -19.12 3.38
N ALA A 219 4.71 -18.53 2.19
CA ALA A 219 4.33 -19.18 0.95
C ALA A 219 5.18 -18.66 -0.21
N VAL A 220 5.45 -19.51 -1.19
CA VAL A 220 6.13 -19.12 -2.42
C VAL A 220 5.15 -18.51 -3.42
N THR A 221 5.63 -17.70 -4.35
CA THR A 221 4.80 -17.15 -5.43
C THR A 221 4.10 -18.25 -6.21
N HIS A 222 2.76 -18.26 -6.19
CA HIS A 222 1.96 -19.29 -6.86
C HIS A 222 2.19 -19.32 -8.40
N ALA A 223 2.48 -18.16 -9.02
CA ALA A 223 2.90 -18.08 -10.43
C ALA A 223 4.12 -18.97 -10.74
N TYR A 224 5.07 -19.09 -9.81
CA TYR A 224 6.27 -19.89 -10.00
C TYR A 224 5.95 -21.38 -10.09
N ALA A 225 5.01 -21.87 -9.26
CA ALA A 225 4.52 -23.23 -9.34
C ALA A 225 3.72 -23.49 -10.64
N ALA A 226 2.87 -22.54 -11.03
CA ALA A 226 2.15 -22.61 -12.30
C ALA A 226 3.09 -22.62 -13.52
N ALA A 227 4.21 -21.89 -13.47
CA ALA A 227 5.24 -21.92 -14.50
C ALA A 227 5.95 -23.29 -14.58
N TRP A 228 6.23 -23.92 -13.44
CA TRP A 228 6.75 -25.28 -13.42
C TRP A 228 5.76 -26.32 -13.97
N LEU A 229 4.48 -26.18 -13.65
CA LEU A 229 3.45 -27.06 -14.22
C LEU A 229 3.39 -26.94 -15.75
N ASP A 230 3.50 -25.72 -16.27
CA ASP A 230 3.53 -25.43 -17.71
C ASP A 230 4.80 -25.96 -18.40
N VAL A 231 5.94 -25.94 -17.71
CA VAL A 231 7.19 -26.58 -18.14
C VAL A 231 7.02 -28.09 -18.22
N LEU A 232 6.49 -28.72 -17.17
CA LEU A 232 6.31 -30.17 -17.11
C LEU A 232 5.26 -30.63 -18.12
N ALA A 233 4.24 -29.83 -18.37
CA ALA A 233 3.25 -30.07 -19.42
C ALA A 233 3.88 -30.10 -20.83
N ARG A 234 5.10 -29.60 -21.01
CA ARG A 234 5.88 -29.65 -22.26
C ARG A 234 7.04 -30.65 -22.22
N ASP A 235 7.14 -31.43 -21.15
CA ASP A 235 8.16 -32.47 -20.98
C ASP A 235 7.53 -33.84 -21.24
N GLU A 236 7.97 -34.52 -22.30
CA GLU A 236 7.46 -35.84 -22.68
C GLU A 236 7.68 -36.89 -21.58
N THR A 237 8.72 -36.72 -20.76
CA THR A 237 8.99 -37.65 -19.64
C THR A 237 8.03 -37.45 -18.47
N ALA A 238 7.42 -36.26 -18.34
CA ALA A 238 6.49 -35.94 -17.27
C ALA A 238 5.05 -36.40 -17.53
N VAL A 239 4.79 -37.01 -18.70
CA VAL A 239 3.47 -37.48 -19.13
C VAL A 239 2.75 -38.34 -18.10
N ALA A 240 3.48 -39.23 -17.40
CA ALA A 240 2.89 -40.12 -16.40
C ALA A 240 2.41 -39.39 -15.12
N ALA A 241 2.92 -38.18 -14.86
CA ALA A 241 2.59 -37.41 -13.68
C ALA A 241 1.38 -36.48 -13.86
N LEU A 242 0.95 -36.23 -15.11
CA LEU A 242 0.02 -35.17 -15.45
C LEU A 242 -1.36 -35.68 -15.90
N GLU A 243 -2.37 -34.88 -15.56
CA GLU A 243 -3.71 -35.01 -16.11
C GLU A 243 -4.02 -33.78 -16.96
N ILE A 244 -4.84 -33.99 -17.98
CA ILE A 244 -5.29 -32.97 -18.91
C ILE A 244 -6.81 -32.94 -18.92
N GLU A 245 -7.36 -31.73 -19.07
CA GLU A 245 -8.78 -31.52 -19.30
C GLU A 245 -8.98 -30.68 -20.57
N PRO A 246 -9.99 -31.00 -21.39
CA PRO A 246 -10.40 -30.14 -22.50
C PRO A 246 -10.91 -28.78 -22.01
N LEU A 247 -10.86 -27.78 -22.88
CA LEU A 247 -11.49 -26.49 -22.60
C LEU A 247 -13.02 -26.66 -22.44
N PRO A 248 -13.63 -26.20 -21.34
CA PRO A 248 -15.03 -26.48 -21.03
C PRO A 248 -16.00 -25.48 -21.67
N THR A 249 -15.50 -24.49 -22.41
CA THR A 249 -16.32 -23.49 -23.11
C THR A 249 -16.31 -23.75 -24.62
N GLY A 250 -17.42 -23.46 -25.30
CA GLY A 250 -17.54 -23.55 -26.77
C GLY A 250 -18.61 -24.54 -27.26
N GLY A 251 -18.80 -24.60 -28.59
CA GLY A 251 -19.81 -25.40 -29.29
C GLY A 251 -19.60 -25.42 -30.83
N LEU A 252 -20.49 -26.09 -31.57
CA LEU A 252 -20.33 -26.40 -33.01
C LEU A 252 -20.38 -25.20 -33.96
N ASP A 253 -20.88 -24.04 -33.53
CA ASP A 253 -20.97 -22.82 -34.36
C ASP A 253 -19.91 -21.78 -33.94
N PRO A 254 -18.70 -21.83 -34.53
CA PRO A 254 -17.60 -20.93 -34.15
C PRO A 254 -17.79 -19.47 -34.57
N VAL A 255 -18.85 -19.16 -35.33
CA VAL A 255 -19.22 -17.79 -35.73
C VAL A 255 -20.22 -17.19 -34.75
N ARG A 256 -21.13 -17.99 -34.19
CA ARG A 256 -22.13 -17.55 -33.20
C ARG A 256 -21.77 -17.84 -31.74
N GLU A 257 -20.80 -18.72 -31.50
CA GLU A 257 -20.44 -19.22 -30.16
C GLU A 257 -18.95 -18.97 -29.88
N PRO A 258 -18.60 -17.74 -29.52
CA PRO A 258 -17.23 -17.42 -29.15
C PRO A 258 -16.82 -18.24 -27.91
N VAL A 259 -15.60 -18.75 -27.94
CA VAL A 259 -14.99 -19.52 -26.87
C VAL A 259 -14.21 -18.58 -25.96
N ALA A 260 -14.20 -18.89 -24.67
CA ALA A 260 -13.42 -18.14 -23.69
C ALA A 260 -12.15 -18.93 -23.36
N VAL A 261 -10.99 -18.32 -23.60
CA VAL A 261 -9.69 -18.88 -23.22
C VAL A 261 -9.01 -17.97 -22.20
N ALA A 262 -8.19 -18.58 -21.36
CA ALA A 262 -7.34 -17.85 -20.42
C ALA A 262 -6.15 -17.24 -21.17
N GLU A 263 -5.84 -15.98 -20.89
CA GLU A 263 -4.57 -15.35 -21.29
C GLU A 263 -3.87 -14.84 -20.04
N LEU A 264 -2.57 -15.09 -19.94
CA LEU A 264 -1.76 -14.59 -18.84
C LEU A 264 -1.17 -13.23 -19.21
N LEU A 265 -1.55 -12.20 -18.46
CA LEU A 265 -0.91 -10.90 -18.47
C LEU A 265 0.29 -10.96 -17.53
N GLU A 266 1.48 -10.80 -18.11
CA GLU A 266 2.75 -10.85 -17.40
C GLU A 266 3.30 -9.44 -17.21
N THR A 267 3.61 -9.10 -15.96
CA THR A 267 4.37 -7.89 -15.63
C THR A 267 5.54 -8.28 -14.73
N PRO A 268 6.54 -7.41 -14.55
CA PRO A 268 7.57 -7.63 -13.54
C PRO A 268 6.98 -7.81 -12.14
N ASP A 269 5.82 -7.19 -11.87
CA ASP A 269 5.23 -7.08 -10.54
C ASP A 269 4.24 -8.20 -10.19
N PHE A 270 3.56 -8.77 -11.18
CA PHE A 270 2.55 -9.80 -11.00
C PHE A 270 2.24 -10.55 -12.29
N VAL A 271 1.66 -11.74 -12.13
CA VAL A 271 0.96 -12.48 -13.20
C VAL A 271 -0.54 -12.43 -12.91
N TRP A 272 -1.32 -12.21 -13.95
CA TRP A 272 -2.78 -12.09 -13.86
C TRP A 272 -3.45 -12.84 -15.01
N ARG A 273 -4.55 -13.54 -14.75
CA ARG A 273 -5.35 -14.17 -15.81
C ARG A 273 -6.41 -13.20 -16.32
N SER A 274 -6.42 -12.98 -17.62
CA SER A 274 -7.51 -12.34 -18.34
C SER A 274 -8.31 -13.37 -19.13
N THR A 275 -9.51 -12.98 -19.54
CA THR A 275 -10.39 -13.81 -20.38
C THR A 275 -10.41 -13.25 -21.78
N LEU A 276 -9.90 -14.02 -22.73
CA LEU A 276 -9.99 -13.73 -24.15
C LEU A 276 -11.20 -14.40 -24.77
N ARG A 277 -11.82 -13.68 -25.69
CA ARG A 277 -12.92 -14.17 -26.52
C ARG A 277 -12.38 -14.51 -27.90
N VAL A 278 -12.39 -15.78 -28.26
CA VAL A 278 -11.81 -16.32 -29.50
C VAL A 278 -12.86 -17.07 -30.32
N ALA A 279 -12.71 -17.01 -31.65
CA ALA A 279 -13.51 -17.80 -32.58
C ALA A 279 -12.69 -19.01 -33.02
N LEU A 280 -13.15 -20.22 -32.69
CA LEU A 280 -12.50 -21.48 -33.06
C LEU A 280 -12.83 -21.85 -34.51
N ARG A 281 -12.26 -21.13 -35.48
CA ARG A 281 -12.45 -21.44 -36.90
C ARG A 281 -12.04 -22.88 -37.18
N GLU A 282 -12.96 -23.69 -37.72
CA GLU A 282 -12.76 -25.08 -38.18
C GLU A 282 -12.26 -26.10 -37.12
N THR A 283 -11.96 -25.67 -35.89
CA THR A 283 -11.48 -26.51 -34.78
C THR A 283 -12.57 -26.90 -33.78
N GLY A 284 -13.83 -26.46 -33.98
CA GLY A 284 -14.96 -26.78 -33.10
C GLY A 284 -15.23 -28.28 -32.96
N ALA A 285 -15.16 -29.05 -34.06
CA ALA A 285 -15.34 -30.50 -34.03
C ALA A 285 -14.20 -31.23 -33.28
N VAL A 286 -12.97 -30.68 -33.34
CA VAL A 286 -11.84 -31.20 -32.56
C VAL A 286 -12.06 -30.96 -31.08
N LEU A 287 -12.46 -29.75 -30.69
CA LEU A 287 -12.77 -29.44 -29.30
C LEU A 287 -13.90 -30.33 -28.76
N GLU A 288 -14.97 -30.54 -29.51
CA GLU A 288 -16.08 -31.41 -29.11
C GLU A 288 -15.60 -32.86 -28.89
N ALA A 289 -14.74 -33.38 -29.78
CA ALA A 289 -14.13 -34.70 -29.61
C ALA A 289 -13.28 -34.77 -28.34
N LEU A 290 -12.47 -33.73 -28.06
CA LEU A 290 -11.69 -33.64 -26.83
C LEU A 290 -12.59 -33.58 -25.59
N GLN A 291 -13.71 -32.85 -25.65
CA GLN A 291 -14.68 -32.70 -24.56
C GLN A 291 -15.36 -34.01 -24.19
N ARG A 292 -15.70 -34.87 -25.17
CA ARG A 292 -16.28 -36.20 -24.91
C ARG A 292 -15.39 -37.11 -24.07
N GLY A 293 -14.07 -36.94 -24.15
CA GLY A 293 -13.11 -37.69 -23.33
C GLY A 293 -12.95 -37.19 -21.90
N GLY A 294 -13.44 -35.98 -21.57
CA GLY A 294 -13.35 -35.38 -20.22
C GLY A 294 -11.92 -35.24 -19.66
N ARG A 295 -11.80 -35.11 -18.35
CA ARG A 295 -10.50 -35.10 -17.65
C ARG A 295 -9.86 -36.50 -17.66
N ARG A 296 -8.57 -36.60 -17.98
CA ARG A 296 -7.85 -37.88 -18.14
C ARG A 296 -6.33 -37.73 -17.99
N PRO A 297 -5.60 -38.82 -17.66
CA PRO A 297 -4.13 -38.82 -17.69
C PRO A 297 -3.59 -38.44 -19.07
N LEU A 298 -2.48 -37.68 -19.12
CA LEU A 298 -1.88 -37.25 -20.39
C LEU A 298 -1.47 -38.44 -21.25
N GLY A 299 -0.90 -39.51 -20.65
CA GLY A 299 -0.51 -40.71 -21.39
C GLY A 299 -1.67 -41.34 -22.17
N ARG A 300 -2.86 -41.41 -21.55
CA ARG A 300 -4.07 -41.92 -22.21
C ARG A 300 -4.50 -41.04 -23.39
N LEU A 301 -4.39 -39.71 -23.25
CA LEU A 301 -4.68 -38.80 -24.35
C LEU A 301 -3.70 -39.00 -25.52
N LEU A 302 -2.41 -39.22 -25.25
CA LEU A 302 -1.43 -39.50 -26.29
C LEU A 302 -1.76 -40.80 -27.05
N ASP A 303 -2.16 -41.85 -26.33
CA ASP A 303 -2.63 -43.11 -26.93
C ASP A 303 -3.86 -42.90 -27.83
N GLU A 304 -4.81 -42.06 -27.39
CA GLU A 304 -6.03 -41.72 -28.13
C GLU A 304 -5.76 -40.85 -29.37
N LEU A 305 -4.81 -39.91 -29.31
CA LEU A 305 -4.40 -39.09 -30.44
C LEU A 305 -3.68 -39.92 -31.52
N GLY A 306 -2.84 -40.87 -31.09
CA GLY A 306 -2.09 -41.76 -31.97
C GLY A 306 -1.23 -41.02 -33.00
N GLY A 307 -0.97 -41.70 -34.13
CA GLY A 307 -0.12 -41.17 -35.20
C GLY A 307 1.38 -41.34 -34.95
N SER A 308 2.21 -40.71 -35.78
CA SER A 308 3.67 -40.84 -35.72
C SER A 308 4.33 -39.99 -34.62
N ASP A 309 3.63 -38.97 -34.13
CA ASP A 309 4.09 -38.07 -33.07
C ASP A 309 2.87 -37.50 -32.29
N PRO A 310 2.28 -38.31 -31.39
CA PRO A 310 1.13 -37.88 -30.58
C PRO A 310 1.47 -36.73 -29.63
N PHE A 311 2.71 -36.66 -29.13
CA PHE A 311 3.12 -35.60 -28.22
C PHE A 311 3.15 -34.23 -28.90
N ALA A 312 3.68 -34.12 -30.13
CA ALA A 312 3.60 -32.88 -30.89
C ALA A 312 2.16 -32.50 -31.26
N ALA A 313 1.27 -33.46 -31.48
CA ALA A 313 -0.15 -33.18 -31.68
C ALA A 313 -0.79 -32.60 -30.42
N TYR A 314 -0.51 -33.19 -29.26
CA TYR A 314 -0.89 -32.65 -27.95
C TYR A 314 -0.38 -31.22 -27.75
N LEU A 315 0.92 -30.96 -27.99
CA LEU A 315 1.51 -29.62 -27.83
C LEU A 315 0.79 -28.57 -28.67
N ARG A 316 0.45 -28.87 -29.93
CA ARG A 316 -0.34 -27.95 -30.78
C ARG A 316 -1.72 -27.64 -30.19
N MET A 317 -2.40 -28.63 -29.63
CA MET A 317 -3.72 -28.45 -29.00
C MET A 317 -3.61 -27.69 -27.67
N PHE A 318 -2.55 -27.95 -26.91
CA PHE A 318 -2.22 -27.26 -25.67
C PHE A 318 -1.89 -25.79 -25.91
N ASP A 319 -1.03 -25.48 -26.89
CA ASP A 319 -0.69 -24.11 -27.28
C ASP A 319 -1.88 -23.36 -27.89
N ALA A 320 -2.80 -24.06 -28.54
CA ALA A 320 -4.07 -23.49 -29.01
C ALA A 320 -5.09 -23.24 -27.88
N GLY A 321 -4.80 -23.65 -26.65
CA GLY A 321 -5.70 -23.49 -25.49
C GLY A 321 -6.89 -24.43 -25.47
N LEU A 322 -6.89 -25.49 -26.30
CA LEU A 322 -7.95 -26.50 -26.35
C LEU A 322 -7.85 -27.53 -25.22
N LEU A 323 -6.64 -27.67 -24.66
CA LEU A 323 -6.30 -28.56 -23.57
C LEU A 323 -5.67 -27.75 -22.45
N ARG A 324 -5.95 -28.15 -21.21
CA ARG A 324 -5.45 -27.51 -19.99
C ARG A 324 -4.82 -28.57 -19.12
N VAL A 325 -3.65 -28.27 -18.56
CA VAL A 325 -3.02 -29.14 -17.57
C VAL A 325 -3.72 -28.97 -16.23
N VAL A 326 -4.09 -30.09 -15.62
CA VAL A 326 -4.70 -30.13 -14.30
C VAL A 326 -3.60 -29.98 -13.26
N ALA A 327 -3.69 -28.93 -12.44
CA ALA A 327 -2.78 -28.75 -11.33
C ALA A 327 -2.95 -29.90 -10.32
N PRO A 328 -1.87 -30.57 -9.88
CA PRO A 328 -1.96 -31.69 -8.94
C PRO A 328 -2.32 -31.28 -7.51
N TRP A 329 -2.55 -29.99 -7.27
CA TRP A 329 -2.98 -29.43 -6.00
C TRP A 329 -4.40 -28.90 -6.06
N GLY A 330 -5.05 -28.80 -4.90
CA GLY A 330 -6.40 -28.26 -4.76
C GLY A 330 -6.51 -26.74 -4.77
N TYR A 331 -7.76 -26.29 -4.80
CA TYR A 331 -8.08 -24.87 -4.57
C TYR A 331 -7.64 -24.44 -3.17
N ALA A 332 -6.96 -23.29 -3.10
CA ALA A 332 -6.34 -22.74 -1.89
C ALA A 332 -5.11 -23.48 -1.35
N GLU A 333 -4.48 -24.36 -2.14
CA GLU A 333 -3.17 -24.92 -1.79
C GLU A 333 -2.12 -23.81 -1.62
N ARG A 334 -1.39 -23.85 -0.50
CA ARG A 334 -0.36 -22.86 -0.15
C ARG A 334 1.06 -23.31 -0.44
N HIS A 335 1.24 -24.63 -0.60
CA HIS A 335 2.51 -25.28 -0.80
C HIS A 335 2.53 -26.07 -2.13
N PRO A 336 2.18 -25.42 -3.26
CA PRO A 336 2.03 -26.14 -4.54
C PRO A 336 3.34 -26.78 -5.03
N LEU A 337 4.51 -26.27 -4.62
CA LEU A 337 5.79 -26.90 -4.94
C LEU A 337 6.00 -28.24 -4.21
N ASP A 338 5.55 -28.36 -2.95
CA ASP A 338 5.64 -29.63 -2.23
C ASP A 338 4.71 -30.67 -2.86
N VAL A 339 3.49 -30.25 -3.23
CA VAL A 339 2.52 -31.12 -3.91
C VAL A 339 3.05 -31.58 -5.28
N LEU A 340 3.59 -30.64 -6.07
CA LEU A 340 4.18 -30.96 -7.37
C LEU A 340 5.39 -31.89 -7.25
N ALA A 341 6.28 -31.63 -6.28
CA ALA A 341 7.43 -32.47 -6.02
C ALA A 341 7.02 -33.89 -5.61
N ALA A 342 6.05 -34.03 -4.70
CA ALA A 342 5.53 -35.32 -4.28
C ALA A 342 4.84 -36.07 -5.43
N ARG A 343 4.14 -35.36 -6.31
CA ARG A 343 3.51 -35.95 -7.50
C ARG A 343 4.54 -36.51 -8.47
N LEU A 344 5.63 -35.76 -8.70
CA LEU A 344 6.75 -36.21 -9.53
C LEU A 344 7.47 -37.40 -8.88
N ASP A 345 7.77 -37.34 -7.59
CA ASP A 345 8.43 -38.45 -6.86
C ASP A 345 7.61 -39.74 -6.94
N ALA A 346 6.29 -39.65 -6.79
CA ALA A 346 5.41 -40.81 -6.85
C ALA A 346 5.25 -41.41 -8.26
N SER A 347 5.36 -40.60 -9.31
CA SER A 347 5.03 -41.02 -10.69
C SER A 347 6.25 -41.24 -11.57
N ILE A 348 7.30 -40.44 -11.35
CA ILE A 348 8.56 -40.37 -12.10
C ILE A 348 9.74 -39.98 -11.17
N PRO A 349 10.13 -40.82 -10.20
CA PRO A 349 11.13 -40.47 -9.17
C PRO A 349 12.48 -39.96 -9.71
N GLU A 350 12.91 -40.46 -10.86
CA GLU A 350 14.18 -40.09 -11.49
C GLU A 350 14.16 -38.70 -12.17
N HIS A 351 13.00 -38.05 -12.23
CA HIS A 351 12.88 -36.76 -12.91
C HIS A 351 13.54 -35.64 -12.09
N PRO A 352 14.51 -34.90 -12.65
CA PRO A 352 15.35 -33.97 -11.87
C PRO A 352 14.59 -32.79 -11.25
N ALA A 353 13.39 -32.46 -11.76
CA ALA A 353 12.56 -31.41 -11.17
C ALA A 353 12.00 -31.80 -9.79
N GLY A 354 11.76 -33.09 -9.50
CA GLY A 354 11.16 -33.51 -8.23
C GLY A 354 12.00 -33.09 -7.03
N ALA A 355 13.28 -33.52 -7.00
CA ALA A 355 14.23 -33.15 -5.95
C ALA A 355 14.45 -31.63 -5.86
N LEU A 356 14.61 -30.96 -7.00
CA LEU A 356 14.80 -29.51 -7.03
C LEU A 356 13.63 -28.76 -6.38
N LEU A 357 12.38 -29.11 -6.73
CA LEU A 357 11.19 -28.44 -6.21
C LEU A 357 11.03 -28.66 -4.70
N ALA A 358 11.30 -29.88 -4.22
CA ALA A 358 11.29 -30.19 -2.79
C ALA A 358 12.34 -29.37 -2.02
N GLU A 359 13.56 -29.25 -2.55
CA GLU A 359 14.62 -28.44 -1.95
C GLU A 359 14.25 -26.96 -1.90
N LEU A 360 13.71 -26.40 -3.00
CA LEU A 360 13.29 -24.99 -3.04
C LEU A 360 12.18 -24.70 -2.02
N ALA A 361 11.22 -25.62 -1.86
CA ALA A 361 10.14 -25.49 -0.88
C ALA A 361 10.66 -25.57 0.56
N ALA A 362 11.59 -26.49 0.84
CA ALA A 362 12.24 -26.61 2.15
C ALA A 362 13.08 -25.36 2.48
N ASP A 363 13.90 -24.87 1.55
CA ASP A 363 14.68 -23.65 1.72
C ASP A 363 13.78 -22.42 1.95
N ALA A 364 12.65 -22.32 1.24
CA ALA A 364 11.68 -21.23 1.42
C ALA A 364 11.06 -21.19 2.82
N ARG A 365 10.89 -22.33 3.49
CA ARG A 365 10.51 -22.39 4.91
C ARG A 365 11.69 -22.08 5.82
N ALA A 366 12.86 -22.62 5.55
CA ALA A 366 14.05 -22.44 6.39
C ALA A 366 14.46 -20.96 6.53
N VAL A 367 14.31 -20.15 5.47
CA VAL A 367 14.66 -18.71 5.50
C VAL A 367 13.83 -17.89 6.49
N THR A 368 12.69 -18.37 6.98
CA THR A 368 11.90 -17.63 7.98
C THR A 368 12.46 -17.75 9.40
N ALA A 369 13.31 -18.76 9.66
CA ALA A 369 13.98 -18.95 10.94
C ALA A 369 15.31 -18.17 11.05
N LEU A 370 15.84 -17.68 9.93
CA LEU A 370 17.07 -16.91 9.87
C LEU A 370 16.82 -15.43 10.19
N THR A 371 17.87 -14.72 10.60
CA THR A 371 17.83 -13.25 10.82
C THR A 371 19.05 -12.56 10.20
N GLY A 372 19.05 -11.24 10.21
CA GLY A 372 20.17 -10.41 9.80
C GLY A 372 20.60 -10.62 8.35
N VAL A 373 21.91 -10.42 8.14
CA VAL A 373 22.55 -10.54 6.82
C VAL A 373 22.41 -11.94 6.24
N GLU A 374 22.42 -12.98 7.09
CA GLU A 374 22.31 -14.36 6.63
C GLU A 374 20.94 -14.65 6.03
N ARG A 375 19.86 -14.11 6.62
CA ARG A 375 18.52 -14.18 6.01
C ARG A 375 18.51 -13.53 4.63
N GLY A 376 19.11 -12.34 4.49
CA GLY A 376 19.24 -11.64 3.21
C GLY A 376 19.96 -12.49 2.15
N ARG A 377 21.14 -13.05 2.52
CA ARG A 377 21.95 -13.89 1.63
C ARG A 377 21.22 -15.15 1.19
N ARG A 378 20.59 -15.88 2.13
CA ARG A 378 19.86 -17.11 1.81
C ARG A 378 18.64 -16.83 0.95
N ARG A 379 17.89 -15.74 1.19
CA ARG A 379 16.76 -15.33 0.33
C ARG A 379 17.20 -14.92 -1.07
N ALA A 380 18.28 -14.14 -1.21
CA ALA A 380 18.82 -13.76 -2.51
C ALA A 380 19.32 -14.98 -3.30
N ALA A 381 20.10 -15.86 -2.65
CA ALA A 381 20.59 -17.08 -3.27
C ALA A 381 19.46 -18.04 -3.69
N LEU A 382 18.44 -18.19 -2.83
CA LEU A 382 17.25 -18.99 -3.13
C LEU A 382 16.49 -18.45 -4.34
N ARG A 383 16.20 -17.14 -4.38
CA ARG A 383 15.57 -16.48 -5.54
C ARG A 383 16.38 -16.76 -6.79
N ASP A 384 17.68 -16.45 -6.78
CA ASP A 384 18.49 -16.57 -7.99
C ASP A 384 18.60 -18.03 -8.47
N ARG A 385 18.68 -19.00 -7.54
CA ARG A 385 18.65 -20.44 -7.86
C ARG A 385 17.31 -20.83 -8.51
N ALA A 386 16.20 -20.41 -7.92
CA ALA A 386 14.86 -20.71 -8.40
C ALA A 386 14.59 -20.08 -9.78
N GLU A 387 14.92 -18.80 -9.95
CA GLU A 387 14.70 -18.09 -11.22
C GLU A 387 15.57 -18.65 -12.34
N ARG A 388 16.83 -19.02 -12.07
CA ARG A 388 17.70 -19.71 -13.04
C ARG A 388 17.11 -21.04 -13.51
N ALA A 389 16.55 -21.84 -12.60
CA ALA A 389 16.01 -23.14 -12.95
C ALA A 389 14.89 -23.10 -14.01
N LEU A 390 14.05 -22.06 -13.98
CA LEU A 390 13.04 -21.81 -15.02
C LEU A 390 13.63 -21.06 -16.23
N ALA A 391 14.64 -20.21 -16.03
CA ALA A 391 15.35 -19.53 -17.11
C ALA A 391 16.01 -20.52 -18.08
N ASP A 392 16.68 -21.56 -17.54
CA ASP A 392 17.34 -22.61 -18.31
C ASP A 392 16.36 -23.43 -19.16
N ARG A 393 15.05 -23.28 -18.90
CA ARG A 393 13.94 -23.92 -19.61
C ARG A 393 13.16 -22.96 -20.51
N GLY A 394 13.69 -21.77 -20.75
CA GLY A 394 13.11 -20.78 -21.66
C GLY A 394 11.94 -19.97 -21.11
N VAL A 395 11.66 -20.04 -19.80
CA VAL A 395 10.56 -19.26 -19.20
C VAL A 395 10.94 -17.77 -19.12
N SER A 396 9.96 -16.92 -19.46
CA SER A 396 10.09 -15.45 -19.44
C SER A 396 10.43 -14.93 -18.03
N ALA A 397 11.06 -13.75 -17.96
CA ALA A 397 11.40 -13.12 -16.69
C ALA A 397 10.16 -12.85 -15.81
N GLY A 398 9.02 -12.50 -16.41
CA GLY A 398 7.77 -12.25 -15.68
C GLY A 398 7.19 -13.49 -15.00
N ARG A 399 7.24 -14.66 -15.67
CA ARG A 399 6.68 -15.92 -15.14
C ARG A 399 7.60 -16.67 -14.20
N ARG A 400 8.91 -16.43 -14.26
CA ARG A 400 9.87 -17.13 -13.40
C ARG A 400 10.17 -16.46 -12.07
N ARG A 401 9.58 -15.29 -11.78
CA ARG A 401 9.84 -14.54 -10.53
C ARG A 401 9.57 -15.40 -9.30
N PHE A 402 10.57 -15.54 -8.45
CA PHE A 402 10.47 -16.32 -7.21
C PHE A 402 10.50 -15.42 -5.99
N GLU A 403 9.44 -15.46 -5.18
CA GLU A 403 9.39 -14.74 -3.91
C GLU A 403 8.83 -15.62 -2.80
N VAL A 404 9.26 -15.33 -1.58
CA VAL A 404 8.72 -15.93 -0.36
C VAL A 404 7.91 -14.86 0.36
N TYR A 405 6.58 -14.94 0.27
CA TYR A 405 5.68 -14.08 1.04
C TYR A 405 5.70 -14.50 2.50
N VAL A 406 5.72 -13.52 3.40
CA VAL A 406 5.72 -13.75 4.85
C VAL A 406 4.61 -12.90 5.47
N ASP A 407 3.77 -13.53 6.28
CA ASP A 407 2.88 -12.89 7.24
C ASP A 407 3.29 -13.32 8.64
N ALA A 408 3.46 -12.35 9.54
CA ALA A 408 3.94 -12.61 10.89
C ALA A 408 3.06 -11.91 11.93
N ALA A 409 2.97 -12.51 13.11
CA ALA A 409 2.32 -11.93 14.27
C ALA A 409 3.28 -10.97 15.00
N PRO A 410 2.78 -9.94 15.69
CA PRO A 410 3.63 -9.06 16.48
C PRO A 410 4.24 -9.83 17.66
N SER A 411 5.49 -9.50 18.01
CA SER A 411 6.15 -9.98 19.22
C SER A 411 5.71 -9.23 20.49
N VAL A 412 4.84 -8.22 20.33
CA VAL A 412 4.37 -7.33 21.39
C VAL A 412 2.85 -7.30 21.38
N ALA A 413 2.25 -7.16 22.57
CA ALA A 413 0.82 -6.90 22.68
C ALA A 413 0.55 -5.39 22.65
N VAL A 414 -0.54 -4.99 22.02
CA VAL A 414 -1.01 -3.61 22.01
C VAL A 414 -2.48 -3.59 22.43
N ALA A 415 -2.82 -2.67 23.35
CA ALA A 415 -4.20 -2.49 23.77
C ALA A 415 -5.08 -1.97 22.62
N GLY A 416 -6.35 -2.33 22.64
CA GLY A 416 -7.34 -1.75 21.74
C GLY A 416 -7.66 -0.28 22.08
N PRO A 417 -8.52 0.36 21.28
CA PRO A 417 -9.06 1.69 21.61
C PRO A 417 -9.72 1.71 23.00
N ALA A 418 -9.67 2.85 23.68
CA ALA A 418 -10.35 3.03 24.97
C ALA A 418 -11.89 2.95 24.82
N PRO A 419 -12.64 2.45 25.81
CA PRO A 419 -14.08 2.22 25.69
C PRO A 419 -14.90 3.44 25.26
N ASP A 420 -14.51 4.64 25.69
CA ASP A 420 -15.19 5.89 25.35
C ASP A 420 -14.99 6.30 23.88
N LEU A 421 -13.92 5.86 23.23
CA LEU A 421 -13.71 6.00 21.79
C LEU A 421 -14.50 4.95 21.00
N GLU A 422 -14.74 3.77 21.58
CA GLU A 422 -15.55 2.72 20.95
C GLU A 422 -17.00 3.19 20.74
N ASP A 423 -17.59 3.92 21.69
CA ASP A 423 -18.92 4.52 21.55
C ASP A 423 -19.02 5.54 20.41
N GLU A 424 -17.99 6.37 20.24
CA GLU A 424 -17.92 7.32 19.11
C GLU A 424 -17.73 6.59 17.78
N PHE A 425 -16.86 5.58 17.77
CA PHE A 425 -16.66 4.72 16.62
C PHE A 425 -17.97 4.03 16.22
N GLU A 426 -18.80 3.61 17.18
CA GLU A 426 -20.10 3.01 16.93
C GLU A 426 -21.05 3.98 16.22
N ARG A 427 -21.16 5.22 16.70
CA ARG A 427 -21.98 6.25 16.06
C ARG A 427 -21.52 6.53 14.63
N PHE A 428 -20.21 6.55 14.41
CA PHE A 428 -19.63 6.70 13.07
C PHE A 428 -19.91 5.49 12.18
N ALA A 429 -19.75 4.26 12.68
CA ALA A 429 -20.07 3.04 11.95
C ALA A 429 -21.56 3.00 11.54
N GLY A 430 -22.46 3.39 12.44
CA GLY A 430 -23.88 3.56 12.13
C GLY A 430 -24.15 4.59 11.03
N SER A 431 -23.42 5.72 11.04
CA SER A 431 -23.49 6.74 9.99
C SER A 431 -22.94 6.26 8.64
N VAL A 432 -21.90 5.41 8.65
CA VAL A 432 -21.40 4.76 7.42
C VAL A 432 -22.49 3.87 6.84
N ALA A 433 -23.09 3.00 7.66
CA ALA A 433 -24.15 2.10 7.22
C ALA A 433 -25.34 2.84 6.58
N ARG A 434 -25.81 3.95 7.18
CA ARG A 434 -26.93 4.76 6.64
C ARG A 434 -26.63 5.50 5.33
N ARG A 435 -25.35 5.67 4.99
CA ARG A 435 -24.90 6.34 3.75
C ARG A 435 -24.40 5.36 2.70
N THR A 436 -24.37 4.07 3.00
CA THR A 436 -24.07 3.02 2.02
C THR A 436 -25.27 2.85 1.09
N THR A 437 -25.01 2.88 -0.21
CA THR A 437 -26.06 2.82 -1.25
C THR A 437 -25.74 1.74 -2.27
N ARG A 438 -26.72 1.30 -3.08
CA ARG A 438 -26.40 0.45 -4.24
C ARG A 438 -25.60 1.26 -5.27
N SER A 439 -24.56 0.64 -5.82
CA SER A 439 -23.70 1.32 -6.77
C SER A 439 -24.43 1.61 -8.10
N PRO A 440 -24.20 2.77 -8.74
CA PRO A 440 -24.68 3.04 -10.09
C PRO A 440 -24.24 2.00 -11.13
N ALA A 441 -23.05 1.42 -10.95
CA ALA A 441 -22.56 0.34 -11.81
C ALA A 441 -23.44 -0.92 -11.69
N TYR A 442 -23.88 -1.28 -10.48
CA TYR A 442 -24.83 -2.37 -10.30
C TYR A 442 -26.19 -2.07 -10.92
N ARG A 443 -26.69 -0.83 -10.82
CA ARG A 443 -27.95 -0.44 -11.50
C ARG A 443 -27.86 -0.52 -13.02
N ALA A 444 -26.74 -0.11 -13.60
CA ALA A 444 -26.49 -0.28 -15.03
C ALA A 444 -26.44 -1.77 -15.41
N LEU A 445 -25.88 -2.61 -14.55
CA LEU A 445 -25.88 -4.06 -14.75
C LEU A 445 -27.30 -4.66 -14.72
N VAL A 446 -28.14 -4.25 -13.77
CA VAL A 446 -29.56 -4.66 -13.72
C VAL A 446 -30.28 -4.25 -15.01
N ALA A 447 -30.09 -3.02 -15.48
CA ALA A 447 -30.68 -2.55 -16.73
C ALA A 447 -30.26 -3.41 -17.94
N ALA A 448 -28.99 -3.78 -18.03
CA ALA A 448 -28.49 -4.65 -19.09
C ALA A 448 -29.06 -6.09 -19.01
N VAL A 449 -29.34 -6.60 -17.81
CA VAL A 449 -30.05 -7.88 -17.64
C VAL A 449 -31.49 -7.77 -18.12
N VAL A 450 -32.20 -6.71 -17.71
CA VAL A 450 -33.59 -6.47 -18.13
C VAL A 450 -33.70 -6.29 -19.64
N GLU A 451 -32.76 -5.59 -20.26
CA GLU A 451 -32.70 -5.46 -21.72
C GLU A 451 -32.54 -6.83 -22.39
N ARG A 452 -31.77 -7.74 -21.77
CA ARG A 452 -31.50 -9.07 -22.32
C ARG A 452 -32.65 -10.06 -22.17
N CYS A 453 -33.32 -10.11 -21.02
CA CYS A 453 -34.32 -11.14 -20.71
C CYS A 453 -35.72 -10.61 -20.39
N GLY A 454 -35.92 -9.30 -20.35
CA GLY A 454 -37.17 -8.66 -19.90
C GLY A 454 -37.28 -8.53 -18.38
N VAL A 455 -38.26 -7.77 -17.93
CA VAL A 455 -38.59 -7.62 -16.50
C VAL A 455 -39.09 -8.97 -15.96
N GLY A 456 -38.53 -9.46 -14.85
CA GLY A 456 -38.85 -10.80 -14.33
C GLY A 456 -38.25 -11.96 -15.14
N GLY A 457 -37.42 -11.66 -16.15
CA GLY A 457 -36.85 -12.67 -17.04
C GLY A 457 -35.67 -13.42 -16.44
N THR A 458 -35.32 -14.55 -17.05
CA THR A 458 -34.19 -15.41 -16.67
C THR A 458 -33.24 -15.61 -17.84
N ILE A 459 -31.94 -15.58 -17.57
CA ILE A 459 -30.86 -15.96 -18.46
C ILE A 459 -30.36 -17.34 -18.01
N GLU A 460 -30.61 -18.36 -18.84
CA GLU A 460 -30.26 -19.76 -18.55
C GLU A 460 -28.75 -20.04 -18.62
N ASP A 461 -28.02 -19.30 -19.46
CA ASP A 461 -26.56 -19.40 -19.60
C ASP A 461 -25.92 -18.05 -19.21
N PRO A 462 -25.70 -17.82 -17.91
CA PRO A 462 -25.17 -16.56 -17.43
C PRO A 462 -23.71 -16.37 -17.83
N TRP A 463 -22.92 -17.44 -18.01
CA TRP A 463 -21.53 -17.33 -18.42
C TRP A 463 -21.41 -16.77 -19.84
N ARG A 464 -22.16 -17.31 -20.79
CA ARG A 464 -22.21 -16.80 -22.16
C ARG A 464 -22.68 -15.35 -22.21
N TRP A 465 -23.66 -14.99 -21.38
CA TRP A 465 -24.09 -13.60 -21.27
C TRP A 465 -22.98 -12.71 -20.70
N LEU A 466 -22.28 -13.10 -19.63
CA LEU A 466 -21.17 -12.31 -19.08
C LEU A 466 -20.07 -12.05 -20.10
N LEU A 467 -19.72 -13.06 -20.91
CA LEU A 467 -18.76 -12.90 -22.00
C LEU A 467 -19.20 -11.84 -23.00
N ALA A 468 -20.46 -11.88 -23.44
CA ALA A 468 -21.02 -10.89 -24.35
C ALA A 468 -21.10 -9.50 -23.71
N ALA A 469 -21.64 -9.41 -22.50
CA ALA A 469 -21.81 -8.18 -21.73
C ALA A 469 -20.46 -7.50 -21.43
N SER A 470 -19.42 -8.27 -21.13
CA SER A 470 -18.08 -7.72 -20.88
C SER A 470 -17.43 -7.12 -22.13
N ALA A 471 -17.85 -7.53 -23.33
CA ALA A 471 -17.38 -6.98 -24.59
C ALA A 471 -18.14 -5.72 -25.03
N ASP A 472 -19.34 -5.48 -24.46
CA ASP A 472 -20.18 -4.33 -24.77
C ASP A 472 -19.53 -3.02 -24.28
N GLU A 473 -19.23 -2.12 -25.22
CA GLU A 473 -18.57 -0.83 -24.93
C GLU A 473 -19.46 0.11 -24.11
N ALA A 474 -20.77 0.14 -24.40
CA ALA A 474 -21.70 1.02 -23.70
C ALA A 474 -21.87 0.58 -22.23
N LEU A 475 -22.02 -0.73 -22.00
CA LEU A 475 -22.05 -1.28 -20.66
C LEU A 475 -20.73 -1.05 -19.94
N ARG A 476 -19.57 -1.34 -20.55
CA ARG A 476 -18.27 -1.06 -19.93
C ARG A 476 -18.10 0.40 -19.53
N ALA A 477 -18.49 1.33 -20.40
CA ALA A 477 -18.46 2.76 -20.09
C ALA A 477 -19.39 3.10 -18.90
N ALA A 478 -20.59 2.51 -18.84
CA ALA A 478 -21.52 2.68 -17.72
C ALA A 478 -20.98 2.10 -16.40
N LEU A 479 -20.29 0.96 -16.45
CA LEU A 479 -19.65 0.32 -15.28
C LEU A 479 -18.40 1.06 -14.79
N ALA A 480 -17.73 1.79 -15.69
CA ALA A 480 -16.55 2.62 -15.40
C ALA A 480 -16.91 4.04 -14.92
N GLY A 481 -18.13 4.51 -15.21
CA GLY A 481 -18.56 5.88 -14.96
C GLY A 481 -18.39 6.31 -13.49
N PRO A 482 -17.82 7.50 -13.21
CA PRO A 482 -17.75 8.03 -11.86
C PRO A 482 -19.17 8.38 -11.42
N GLY A 483 -19.87 7.45 -10.77
CA GLY A 483 -21.22 7.75 -10.30
C GLY A 483 -21.19 8.98 -9.39
N ALA A 484 -22.16 9.88 -9.55
CA ALA A 484 -22.25 11.15 -8.84
C ALA A 484 -22.01 11.02 -7.33
N ASP A 485 -21.38 12.02 -6.73
CA ASP A 485 -21.11 12.06 -5.30
C ASP A 485 -22.39 12.39 -4.53
N ALA A 486 -23.07 11.37 -4.03
CA ALA A 486 -24.23 11.52 -3.14
C ALA A 486 -23.79 11.66 -1.66
N SER A 487 -22.60 12.26 -1.42
CA SER A 487 -22.02 12.38 -0.08
C SER A 487 -22.86 13.33 0.79
N GLY A 488 -23.77 12.77 1.58
CA GLY A 488 -24.56 13.52 2.57
C GLY A 488 -26.06 13.24 2.59
N ILE A 489 -26.58 12.43 1.66
CA ILE A 489 -27.99 12.04 1.66
C ILE A 489 -28.12 10.71 2.41
N GLU A 490 -28.85 10.71 3.52
CA GLU A 490 -29.34 9.45 4.10
C GLU A 490 -30.39 8.87 3.15
N VAL A 491 -30.21 7.62 2.77
CA VAL A 491 -31.11 6.94 1.82
C VAL A 491 -31.84 5.83 2.59
N PRO A 492 -33.14 5.61 2.34
CA PRO A 492 -33.84 4.44 2.85
C PRO A 492 -33.07 3.16 2.53
N GLU A 493 -33.18 2.16 3.40
CA GLU A 493 -32.51 0.87 3.19
C GLU A 493 -32.96 0.28 1.84
N PRO A 494 -32.04 0.12 0.88
CA PRO A 494 -32.43 -0.36 -0.43
C PRO A 494 -32.89 -1.81 -0.31
N PRO A 495 -33.91 -2.25 -1.09
CA PRO A 495 -34.37 -3.63 -1.05
C PRO A 495 -33.21 -4.63 -1.23
N LEU A 496 -33.26 -5.79 -0.59
CA LEU A 496 -32.17 -6.75 -0.60
C LEU A 496 -32.59 -8.04 -1.31
N GLY A 497 -32.24 -8.15 -2.59
CA GLY A 497 -32.39 -9.39 -3.38
C GLY A 497 -31.69 -10.59 -2.78
N ARG A 498 -32.14 -11.81 -3.12
CA ARG A 498 -31.74 -13.05 -2.42
C ARG A 498 -30.28 -13.45 -2.66
N SER A 499 -29.68 -13.03 -3.77
CA SER A 499 -28.26 -13.26 -4.08
C SER A 499 -27.34 -12.09 -3.71
N MET A 500 -27.88 -11.03 -3.08
CA MET A 500 -27.07 -9.91 -2.63
C MET A 500 -26.67 -10.09 -1.16
N PRO A 501 -25.36 -9.99 -0.84
CA PRO A 501 -24.93 -9.98 0.54
C PRO A 501 -25.37 -8.68 1.22
N THR A 502 -25.67 -8.74 2.51
CA THR A 502 -26.03 -7.57 3.31
C THR A 502 -24.92 -6.51 3.25
N ALA A 503 -25.30 -5.23 3.14
CA ALA A 503 -24.35 -4.12 3.08
C ALA A 503 -23.42 -4.12 4.31
N THR A 504 -22.11 -4.08 4.05
CA THR A 504 -21.08 -4.22 5.07
C THR A 504 -19.87 -3.37 4.72
N ALA A 505 -19.13 -2.93 5.72
CA ALA A 505 -17.94 -2.11 5.55
C ALA A 505 -16.82 -2.58 6.49
N ALA A 506 -15.58 -2.24 6.16
CA ALA A 506 -14.44 -2.36 7.05
C ALA A 506 -13.84 -0.97 7.24
N VAL A 507 -13.55 -0.61 8.49
CA VAL A 507 -12.88 0.66 8.81
C VAL A 507 -11.49 0.35 9.32
N ALA A 508 -10.49 0.96 8.68
CA ALA A 508 -9.12 0.96 9.18
C ALA A 508 -8.90 2.26 9.95
N VAL A 509 -8.62 2.16 11.25
CA VAL A 509 -8.45 3.32 12.15
C VAL A 509 -7.15 3.26 12.92
N GLN A 510 -6.57 4.42 13.22
CA GLN A 510 -5.46 4.56 14.17
C GLN A 510 -5.90 5.42 15.35
N VAL A 511 -5.37 5.12 16.53
CA VAL A 511 -5.59 5.93 17.74
C VAL A 511 -4.45 6.93 17.86
N VAL A 512 -4.80 8.20 18.11
CA VAL A 512 -3.87 9.21 18.59
C VAL A 512 -3.89 9.17 20.10
N HIS A 513 -2.81 8.70 20.73
CA HIS A 513 -2.70 8.63 22.17
C HIS A 513 -2.24 9.97 22.76
N GLY A 514 -2.79 10.35 23.90
CA GLY A 514 -2.51 11.63 24.55
C GLY A 514 -3.59 11.97 25.58
N SER A 515 -3.59 13.21 26.06
CA SER A 515 -4.58 13.70 27.03
C SER A 515 -6.01 13.76 26.47
N THR A 516 -6.15 13.92 25.16
CA THR A 516 -7.44 13.88 24.45
C THR A 516 -7.30 12.99 23.23
N PRO A 517 -7.60 11.69 23.35
CA PRO A 517 -7.32 10.76 22.27
C PRO A 517 -8.29 10.97 21.09
N LEU A 518 -7.80 10.69 19.88
CA LEU A 518 -8.55 10.81 18.63
C LEU A 518 -8.54 9.48 17.88
N LEU A 519 -9.57 9.24 17.07
CA LEU A 519 -9.59 8.14 16.09
C LEU A 519 -9.39 8.69 14.69
N VAL A 520 -8.37 8.21 13.97
CA VAL A 520 -8.10 8.63 12.59
C VAL A 520 -8.55 7.54 11.64
N VAL A 521 -9.54 7.86 10.80
CA VAL A 521 -10.01 6.95 9.75
C VAL A 521 -9.04 7.01 8.58
N ASN A 522 -8.27 5.93 8.40
CA ASN A 522 -7.34 5.80 7.28
C ASN A 522 -8.06 5.39 6.00
N GLN A 523 -8.92 4.38 6.11
CA GLN A 523 -9.58 3.77 4.96
C GLN A 523 -10.96 3.27 5.34
N LEU A 524 -11.87 3.38 4.37
CA LEU A 524 -13.16 2.70 4.37
C LEU A 524 -13.20 1.75 3.19
N LEU A 525 -13.46 0.47 3.47
CA LEU A 525 -13.24 -0.65 2.56
C LEU A 525 -14.45 -1.59 2.59
N GLY A 526 -14.59 -2.48 1.60
CA GLY A 526 -15.66 -3.49 1.61
C GLY A 526 -15.55 -4.42 2.82
N GLY A 527 -16.66 -4.63 3.54
CA GLY A 527 -16.68 -5.38 4.81
C GLY A 527 -16.86 -6.90 4.68
N GLN A 528 -16.68 -7.44 3.47
CA GLN A 528 -16.85 -8.87 3.18
C GLN A 528 -15.70 -9.74 3.72
N GLY A 529 -14.53 -9.14 3.94
CA GLY A 529 -13.36 -9.83 4.49
C GLY A 529 -12.19 -10.04 3.51
N GLY A 530 -12.26 -9.54 2.28
CA GLY A 530 -11.19 -9.76 1.28
C GLY A 530 -9.81 -9.23 1.69
N LEU A 531 -9.74 -8.17 2.49
CA LEU A 531 -8.46 -7.64 2.99
C LEU A 531 -7.79 -8.49 4.08
N VAL A 532 -8.56 -9.39 4.69
CA VAL A 532 -8.15 -10.15 5.88
C VAL A 532 -8.11 -11.65 5.60
N SER A 533 -8.82 -12.14 4.58
CA SER A 533 -8.86 -13.54 4.15
C SER A 533 -7.47 -14.18 4.02
N ARG A 534 -6.48 -13.48 3.44
CA ARG A 534 -5.12 -14.02 3.30
C ARG A 534 -4.46 -14.44 4.62
N LEU A 535 -4.80 -13.75 5.70
CA LEU A 535 -4.22 -13.96 7.03
C LEU A 535 -4.74 -15.22 7.71
N GLY A 536 -5.66 -15.96 7.07
CA GLY A 536 -6.20 -17.20 7.62
C GLY A 536 -5.18 -18.33 7.79
N ALA A 537 -3.97 -18.22 7.21
CA ALA A 537 -2.87 -19.16 7.52
C ALA A 537 -2.09 -18.74 8.77
N LEU A 538 -2.00 -17.44 9.02
CA LEU A 538 -1.34 -16.94 10.21
C LEU A 538 -2.23 -17.19 11.44
N HIS A 539 -3.54 -16.93 11.30
CA HIS A 539 -4.52 -17.04 12.37
C HIS A 539 -5.55 -18.13 12.05
N ALA A 540 -5.38 -19.33 12.61
CA ALA A 540 -6.24 -20.49 12.33
C ALA A 540 -7.74 -20.22 12.61
N GLY A 541 -8.06 -19.40 13.61
CA GLY A 541 -9.43 -19.01 13.95
C GLY A 541 -10.10 -18.05 12.96
N LEU A 542 -9.35 -17.40 12.06
CA LEU A 542 -9.89 -16.36 11.18
C LEU A 542 -10.83 -16.90 10.10
N ARG A 543 -10.46 -18.01 9.44
CA ARG A 543 -11.29 -18.57 8.35
C ARG A 543 -12.68 -18.99 8.83
N PRO A 544 -12.82 -19.72 9.96
CA PRO A 544 -14.13 -20.01 10.54
C PRO A 544 -14.96 -18.76 10.83
N LEU A 545 -14.37 -17.72 11.41
CA LEU A 545 -15.06 -16.46 11.72
C LEU A 545 -15.55 -15.74 10.45
N LEU A 546 -14.73 -15.71 9.40
CA LEU A 546 -15.13 -15.13 8.11
C LEU A 546 -16.22 -15.95 7.42
N ALA A 547 -16.14 -17.28 7.46
CA ALA A 547 -17.14 -18.16 6.87
C ALA A 547 -18.50 -18.01 7.57
N ASP A 548 -18.50 -17.99 8.90
CA ASP A 548 -19.69 -17.78 9.72
C ASP A 548 -20.31 -16.39 9.46
N ARG A 549 -19.48 -15.35 9.39
CA ARG A 549 -19.90 -14.01 8.98
C ARG A 549 -20.56 -14.00 7.60
N ALA A 550 -19.93 -14.61 6.60
CA ALA A 550 -20.46 -14.63 5.23
C ALA A 550 -21.82 -15.35 5.17
N ARG A 551 -22.01 -16.44 5.92
CA ARG A 551 -23.32 -17.12 6.02
C ARG A 551 -24.41 -16.20 6.59
N ARG A 552 -24.11 -15.41 7.63
CA ARG A 552 -25.05 -14.40 8.14
C ARG A 552 -25.37 -13.32 7.10
N LEU A 553 -24.34 -12.79 6.44
CA LEU A 553 -24.51 -11.76 5.40
C LEU A 553 -25.30 -12.28 4.18
N ALA A 554 -25.25 -13.58 3.91
CA ALA A 554 -25.97 -14.28 2.84
C ALA A 554 -27.46 -14.56 3.16
N ARG A 555 -27.91 -14.40 4.41
CA ARG A 555 -29.32 -14.49 4.81
C ARG A 555 -30.03 -15.77 4.32
N GLY A 556 -29.36 -16.92 4.48
CA GLY A 556 -29.90 -18.23 4.08
C GLY A 556 -29.61 -18.64 2.62
N GLY A 557 -29.03 -17.76 1.81
CA GLY A 557 -28.44 -18.14 0.52
C GLY A 557 -27.12 -18.91 0.68
N LEU A 558 -26.75 -19.66 -0.36
CA LEU A 558 -25.48 -20.39 -0.42
C LEU A 558 -24.32 -19.39 -0.59
N ALA A 559 -23.59 -19.14 0.50
CA ALA A 559 -22.42 -18.28 0.50
C ALA A 559 -21.24 -18.95 -0.22
N VAL A 560 -20.75 -18.32 -1.28
CA VAL A 560 -19.60 -18.79 -2.07
C VAL A 560 -18.56 -17.70 -2.20
N GLU A 561 -17.28 -18.06 -2.31
CA GLU A 561 -16.21 -17.09 -2.58
C GLU A 561 -15.86 -17.01 -4.06
N PHE A 562 -15.58 -15.79 -4.49
CA PHE A 562 -15.01 -15.48 -5.78
C PHE A 562 -13.65 -14.79 -5.56
N VAL A 563 -12.58 -15.45 -6.03
CA VAL A 563 -11.21 -14.98 -5.88
C VAL A 563 -10.51 -15.10 -7.24
N PRO A 564 -10.54 -14.07 -8.09
CA PRO A 564 -10.03 -14.18 -9.45
C PRO A 564 -8.51 -14.35 -9.49
N SER A 565 -8.01 -15.06 -10.51
CA SER A 565 -6.57 -15.29 -10.76
C SER A 565 -5.84 -15.97 -9.59
N TRP A 566 -6.54 -16.70 -8.72
CA TRP A 566 -5.94 -17.42 -7.60
C TRP A 566 -4.91 -18.47 -8.05
N GLU A 567 -5.05 -18.99 -9.27
CA GLU A 567 -4.21 -20.01 -9.90
C GLU A 567 -2.83 -19.50 -10.36
N VAL A 568 -2.64 -18.18 -10.44
CA VAL A 568 -1.38 -17.57 -10.90
C VAL A 568 -0.95 -16.38 -10.05
N ASN A 569 -1.83 -15.79 -9.25
CA ASN A 569 -1.52 -14.63 -8.43
C ASN A 569 -1.37 -15.02 -6.95
N GLY A 570 -0.14 -14.90 -6.40
CA GLY A 570 0.15 -15.33 -5.03
C GLY A 570 -0.67 -14.64 -3.95
N MET A 571 -1.02 -13.35 -4.11
CA MET A 571 -1.87 -12.67 -3.14
C MET A 571 -3.31 -13.19 -3.17
N GLN A 572 -3.85 -13.45 -4.37
CA GLN A 572 -5.19 -14.00 -4.54
C GLN A 572 -5.25 -15.45 -4.05
N SER A 573 -4.26 -16.27 -4.41
CA SER A 573 -4.10 -17.63 -3.89
C SER A 573 -4.12 -17.67 -2.37
N ALA A 574 -3.40 -16.75 -1.71
CA ALA A 574 -3.34 -16.70 -0.26
C ALA A 574 -4.70 -16.39 0.41
N ALA A 575 -5.57 -15.64 -0.27
CA ALA A 575 -6.92 -15.28 0.17
C ALA A 575 -7.96 -16.41 0.01
N ALA A 576 -7.69 -17.37 -0.86
CA ALA A 576 -8.62 -18.45 -1.17
C ALA A 576 -8.81 -19.44 -0.01
N GLY A 577 -9.94 -20.12 -0.02
CA GLY A 577 -10.31 -21.29 0.79
C GLY A 577 -11.08 -20.98 2.07
N THR A 578 -11.79 -19.85 2.15
CA THR A 578 -12.63 -19.50 3.30
C THR A 578 -14.05 -20.07 3.15
N LEU A 579 -14.60 -20.00 1.95
CA LEU A 579 -15.93 -20.49 1.57
C LEU A 579 -15.81 -21.55 0.45
N PRO A 580 -16.91 -22.22 0.10
CA PRO A 580 -16.98 -22.96 -1.16
C PRO A 580 -16.72 -22.02 -2.35
N ARG A 581 -15.94 -22.48 -3.34
CA ARG A 581 -15.54 -21.68 -4.51
C ARG A 581 -16.69 -21.53 -5.50
N LEU A 582 -16.87 -20.33 -6.04
CA LEU A 582 -17.58 -20.11 -7.30
C LEU A 582 -16.60 -20.32 -8.45
N SER A 583 -16.70 -21.46 -9.15
CA SER A 583 -15.78 -21.88 -10.19
C SER A 583 -16.16 -21.26 -11.53
N LEU A 584 -15.18 -20.67 -12.24
CA LEU A 584 -15.37 -20.10 -13.56
C LEU A 584 -14.79 -21.01 -14.65
N PRO A 585 -15.43 -21.13 -15.83
CA PRO A 585 -14.97 -22.03 -16.89
C PRO A 585 -13.54 -21.80 -17.41
N VAL A 586 -13.01 -20.59 -17.25
CA VAL A 586 -11.66 -20.18 -17.72
C VAL A 586 -10.56 -20.36 -16.67
N GLU A 587 -10.90 -20.68 -15.43
CA GLU A 587 -9.90 -20.90 -14.38
C GLU A 587 -9.15 -22.21 -14.62
N ALA A 588 -7.91 -22.30 -14.13
CA ALA A 588 -7.12 -23.52 -14.26
C ALA A 588 -7.79 -24.70 -13.52
N PRO A 589 -7.83 -25.90 -14.14
CA PRO A 589 -8.36 -27.09 -13.49
C PRO A 589 -7.40 -27.61 -12.41
N VAL A 590 -7.96 -28.25 -11.38
CA VAL A 590 -7.23 -28.77 -10.20
C VAL A 590 -7.69 -30.18 -9.84
N THR A 591 -6.82 -30.95 -9.20
CA THR A 591 -7.09 -32.36 -8.87
C THR A 591 -8.00 -32.54 -7.65
N GLU A 592 -7.79 -31.76 -6.59
CA GLU A 592 -8.61 -31.81 -5.38
C GLU A 592 -9.76 -30.80 -5.48
N GLU A 593 -10.92 -31.28 -5.92
CA GLU A 593 -12.16 -30.55 -5.74
C GLU A 593 -12.52 -30.56 -4.26
N ARG A 594 -12.62 -29.37 -3.65
CA ARG A 594 -13.42 -29.26 -2.43
C ARG A 594 -14.85 -29.65 -2.82
N ALA A 595 -15.45 -30.58 -2.10
CA ALA A 595 -16.79 -31.16 -2.30
C ALA A 595 -17.97 -30.15 -2.30
N ALA A 596 -17.74 -28.86 -2.52
CA ALA A 596 -18.72 -27.79 -2.47
C ALA A 596 -18.48 -26.70 -3.54
N ALA A 597 -17.65 -26.93 -4.57
CA ALA A 597 -17.53 -25.95 -5.66
C ALA A 597 -18.90 -25.76 -6.36
N VAL A 598 -19.23 -24.50 -6.64
CA VAL A 598 -20.42 -24.13 -7.41
C VAL A 598 -19.94 -23.68 -8.78
N GLU A 599 -20.27 -24.44 -9.81
CA GLU A 599 -19.93 -24.11 -11.19
C GLU A 599 -20.79 -22.95 -11.68
N PHE A 600 -20.19 -21.82 -12.04
CA PHE A 600 -20.92 -20.63 -12.46
C PHE A 600 -21.76 -20.90 -13.74
N ALA A 601 -21.24 -21.74 -14.64
CA ALA A 601 -21.94 -22.12 -15.87
C ALA A 601 -23.23 -22.95 -15.61
N GLY A 602 -23.37 -23.56 -14.44
CA GLY A 602 -24.58 -24.30 -14.04
C GLY A 602 -25.64 -23.44 -13.33
N LEU A 603 -25.40 -22.14 -13.16
CA LEU A 603 -26.33 -21.22 -12.53
C LEU A 603 -27.28 -20.58 -13.56
N ARG A 604 -28.36 -20.00 -13.05
CA ARG A 604 -29.26 -19.11 -13.80
C ARG A 604 -29.16 -17.70 -13.23
N LEU A 605 -29.31 -16.70 -14.10
CA LEU A 605 -29.38 -15.31 -13.68
C LEU A 605 -30.82 -14.80 -13.89
N HIS A 606 -31.50 -14.47 -12.80
CA HIS A 606 -32.89 -14.00 -12.80
C HIS A 606 -32.96 -12.52 -12.36
N HIS A 607 -33.80 -11.73 -13.02
CA HIS A 607 -34.10 -10.38 -12.56
C HIS A 607 -35.32 -10.40 -11.65
N ASP A 608 -35.16 -10.00 -10.38
CA ASP A 608 -36.27 -9.78 -9.46
C ASP A 608 -36.77 -8.33 -9.53
N PRO A 609 -37.98 -8.07 -10.06
CA PRO A 609 -38.53 -6.72 -10.16
C PRO A 609 -38.88 -6.10 -8.82
N ALA A 610 -39.21 -6.90 -7.80
CA ALA A 610 -39.65 -6.38 -6.50
C ALA A 610 -38.50 -5.71 -5.75
N THR A 611 -37.29 -6.26 -5.91
CA THR A 611 -36.08 -5.69 -5.30
C THR A 611 -35.19 -4.94 -6.28
N GLU A 612 -35.53 -4.91 -7.57
CA GLU A 612 -34.68 -4.38 -8.66
C GLU A 612 -33.26 -4.96 -8.59
N SER A 613 -33.17 -6.29 -8.58
CA SER A 613 -31.91 -7.00 -8.35
C SER A 613 -31.71 -8.21 -9.24
N ILE A 614 -30.48 -8.72 -9.22
CA ILE A 614 -30.05 -9.91 -9.94
C ILE A 614 -29.90 -11.06 -8.95
N GLU A 615 -30.61 -12.16 -9.18
CA GLU A 615 -30.48 -13.42 -8.46
C GLU A 615 -29.66 -14.42 -9.26
N LEU A 616 -28.65 -15.00 -8.61
CA LEU A 616 -27.92 -16.16 -9.08
C LEU A 616 -28.55 -17.39 -8.44
N LEU A 617 -29.18 -18.24 -9.24
CA LEU A 617 -29.94 -19.38 -8.77
C LEU A 617 -29.29 -20.68 -9.26
N THR A 618 -29.21 -21.68 -8.40
CA THR A 618 -28.93 -23.05 -8.83
C THR A 618 -30.12 -23.62 -9.63
N ALA A 619 -29.95 -24.79 -10.24
CA ALA A 619 -31.01 -25.44 -11.02
C ALA A 619 -32.31 -25.70 -10.23
N ASP A 620 -32.18 -25.96 -8.92
CA ASP A 620 -33.27 -26.15 -7.94
C ASP A 620 -33.82 -24.83 -7.37
N GLY A 621 -33.30 -23.67 -7.77
CA GLY A 621 -33.79 -22.36 -7.34
C GLY A 621 -33.20 -21.85 -6.03
N THR A 622 -32.15 -22.50 -5.52
CA THR A 622 -31.41 -22.05 -4.33
C THR A 622 -30.58 -20.81 -4.68
N PRO A 623 -30.71 -19.69 -3.93
CA PRO A 623 -29.90 -18.50 -4.16
C PRO A 623 -28.44 -18.72 -3.82
N VAL A 624 -27.56 -18.31 -4.72
CA VAL A 624 -26.11 -18.24 -4.53
C VAL A 624 -25.74 -16.80 -4.23
N VAL A 625 -24.99 -16.57 -3.16
CA VAL A 625 -24.51 -15.25 -2.73
C VAL A 625 -22.98 -15.21 -2.85
N PRO A 626 -22.43 -14.56 -3.89
CA PRO A 626 -21.00 -14.47 -4.06
C PRO A 626 -20.37 -13.43 -3.13
N PHE A 627 -19.20 -13.78 -2.58
CA PHE A 627 -18.36 -12.90 -1.77
C PHE A 627 -17.01 -12.69 -2.46
N TYR A 628 -16.66 -11.43 -2.75
CA TYR A 628 -15.33 -11.09 -3.24
C TYR A 628 -14.34 -11.11 -2.07
N LEU A 629 -13.59 -12.22 -1.93
CA LEU A 629 -12.60 -12.41 -0.87
C LEU A 629 -11.16 -12.17 -1.34
N GLY A 630 -10.98 -11.72 -2.58
CA GLY A 630 -9.69 -11.33 -3.13
C GLY A 630 -9.13 -10.03 -2.56
N LEU A 631 -7.82 -9.82 -2.73
CA LEU A 631 -7.11 -8.61 -2.25
C LEU A 631 -7.04 -7.48 -3.28
N VAL A 632 -7.10 -7.81 -4.56
CA VAL A 632 -7.01 -6.80 -5.61
C VAL A 632 -8.31 -5.97 -5.61
N PRO A 633 -8.24 -4.63 -5.65
CA PRO A 633 -9.45 -3.82 -5.74
C PRO A 633 -10.32 -4.22 -6.95
N SER A 634 -11.61 -4.48 -6.72
CA SER A 634 -12.54 -4.99 -7.73
C SER A 634 -12.69 -4.11 -8.98
N HIS A 635 -12.37 -2.82 -8.89
CA HIS A 635 -12.39 -1.88 -10.01
C HIS A 635 -11.18 -1.99 -10.95
N LEU A 636 -10.14 -2.72 -10.55
CA LEU A 636 -8.98 -3.03 -11.41
C LEU A 636 -9.18 -4.31 -12.22
N LEU A 637 -10.25 -5.05 -11.94
CA LEU A 637 -10.63 -6.22 -12.73
C LEU A 637 -11.19 -5.78 -14.09
N SER A 638 -11.07 -6.66 -15.07
CA SER A 638 -11.64 -6.50 -16.41
C SER A 638 -12.51 -7.73 -16.76
N GLY A 639 -13.17 -7.70 -17.92
CA GLY A 639 -13.87 -8.87 -18.44
C GLY A 639 -15.07 -9.33 -17.58
N PRO A 640 -15.44 -10.62 -17.68
CA PRO A 640 -16.47 -11.25 -16.86
C PRO A 640 -16.23 -11.10 -15.34
N GLU A 641 -14.97 -11.16 -14.90
CA GLU A 641 -14.57 -11.05 -13.50
C GLU A 641 -14.94 -9.69 -12.90
N ARG A 642 -14.88 -8.61 -13.68
CA ARG A 642 -15.30 -7.28 -13.24
C ARG A 642 -16.80 -7.24 -12.94
N ILE A 643 -17.61 -7.87 -13.79
CA ILE A 643 -19.07 -7.95 -13.63
C ILE A 643 -19.40 -8.82 -12.42
N LEU A 644 -18.75 -9.98 -12.28
CA LEU A 644 -18.91 -10.86 -11.12
C LEU A 644 -18.56 -10.17 -9.80
N ALA A 645 -17.51 -9.35 -9.78
CA ALA A 645 -17.16 -8.59 -8.58
C ALA A 645 -18.22 -7.53 -8.22
N LEU A 646 -18.95 -6.98 -9.20
CA LEU A 646 -20.09 -6.09 -8.96
C LEU A 646 -21.31 -6.84 -8.42
N LEU A 647 -21.54 -8.09 -8.85
CA LEU A 647 -22.56 -8.96 -8.28
C LEU A 647 -22.24 -9.34 -6.83
N ALA A 648 -20.96 -9.60 -6.53
CA ALA A 648 -20.47 -9.98 -5.20
C ALA A 648 -20.41 -8.81 -4.20
N ASP A 649 -20.21 -7.59 -4.69
CA ASP A 649 -20.21 -6.38 -3.86
C ASP A 649 -20.96 -5.24 -4.58
N PRO A 650 -22.31 -5.23 -4.51
CA PRO A 650 -23.13 -4.24 -5.21
C PRO A 650 -23.11 -2.87 -4.51
N TRP A 651 -22.40 -2.75 -3.38
CA TRP A 651 -22.48 -1.62 -2.46
C TRP A 651 -21.49 -0.51 -2.80
N ARG A 652 -21.92 0.72 -2.54
CA ARG A 652 -21.09 1.93 -2.59
C ARG A 652 -21.04 2.52 -1.19
N LEU A 653 -19.85 2.49 -0.61
CA LEU A 653 -19.55 3.13 0.66
C LEU A 653 -19.39 4.66 0.50
N PRO A 654 -19.68 5.46 1.55
CA PRO A 654 -19.44 6.90 1.52
C PRO A 654 -17.95 7.22 1.34
N ARG A 655 -17.62 8.23 0.55
CA ARG A 655 -16.22 8.67 0.39
C ARG A 655 -15.74 9.41 1.63
N LEU A 656 -14.61 8.98 2.17
CA LEU A 656 -13.90 9.62 3.29
C LEU A 656 -12.43 9.82 2.92
N GLY A 657 -11.74 10.73 3.61
CA GLY A 657 -10.32 10.98 3.41
C GLY A 657 -9.97 11.79 2.17
N SER A 658 -8.69 11.71 1.80
CA SER A 658 -8.13 12.33 0.58
C SER A 658 -8.36 11.44 -0.63
N PRO A 659 -8.37 11.99 -1.86
CA PRO A 659 -8.50 11.18 -3.07
C PRO A 659 -7.40 10.13 -3.19
N ALA A 660 -7.68 9.05 -3.92
CA ALA A 660 -6.72 7.98 -4.16
C ALA A 660 -5.46 8.45 -4.90
N PHE A 661 -5.50 9.62 -5.55
CA PHE A 661 -4.39 10.26 -6.25
C PHE A 661 -4.16 11.66 -5.70
N ALA A 662 -2.89 12.03 -5.51
CA ALA A 662 -2.54 13.40 -5.14
C ALA A 662 -2.80 14.32 -6.35
N VAL A 663 -3.48 15.43 -6.11
CA VAL A 663 -3.83 16.41 -7.14
C VAL A 663 -3.56 17.80 -6.58
N LEU A 664 -2.91 18.66 -7.38
CA LEU A 664 -2.72 20.06 -7.00
C LEU A 664 -4.08 20.75 -6.89
N ALA A 665 -4.31 21.42 -5.77
CA ALA A 665 -5.48 22.28 -5.63
C ALA A 665 -5.38 23.54 -6.49
N ASP A 666 -4.16 24.02 -6.70
CA ASP A 666 -3.81 25.23 -7.45
C ASP A 666 -2.42 25.02 -8.05
N ALA A 667 -2.19 25.51 -9.28
CA ALA A 667 -0.93 25.31 -9.98
C ALA A 667 0.14 26.35 -9.62
N GLY A 668 -0.24 27.49 -9.01
CA GLY A 668 0.65 28.63 -8.77
C GLY A 668 1.01 28.88 -7.31
N ARG A 669 0.25 28.35 -6.35
CA ARG A 669 0.45 28.62 -4.91
C ARG A 669 0.29 27.38 -4.04
N VAL A 670 0.87 27.44 -2.84
CA VAL A 670 0.62 26.47 -1.78
C VAL A 670 -0.82 26.59 -1.29
N VAL A 671 -1.53 25.46 -1.21
CA VAL A 671 -2.89 25.39 -0.66
C VAL A 671 -2.92 24.45 0.53
N SER A 672 -3.30 24.97 1.70
CA SER A 672 -3.55 24.18 2.90
C SER A 672 -5.04 23.87 3.03
N ARG A 673 -5.38 22.64 3.44
CA ARG A 673 -6.71 22.26 3.87
C ARG A 673 -6.64 21.75 5.31
N PRO A 674 -7.41 22.33 6.24
CA PRO A 674 -7.38 21.91 7.62
C PRO A 674 -7.96 20.50 7.80
N ARG A 675 -7.62 19.91 8.95
CA ARG A 675 -8.16 18.64 9.44
C ARG A 675 -9.69 18.70 9.46
N ARG A 676 -10.35 17.63 9.03
CA ARG A 676 -11.81 17.45 9.12
C ARG A 676 -12.12 16.42 10.19
N THR A 677 -12.95 16.80 11.15
CA THR A 677 -13.37 15.96 12.28
C THR A 677 -14.89 15.87 12.38
N THR A 678 -15.36 14.77 12.98
CA THR A 678 -16.73 14.58 13.48
C THR A 678 -16.59 14.08 14.92
N GLY A 679 -16.79 14.96 15.92
CA GLY A 679 -16.40 14.63 17.31
C GLY A 679 -14.89 14.40 17.41
N ARG A 680 -14.46 13.30 18.05
CA ARG A 680 -13.06 12.88 18.14
C ARG A 680 -12.58 12.02 16.96
N ILE A 681 -13.42 11.86 15.92
CA ILE A 681 -13.08 11.08 14.73
C ILE A 681 -12.57 12.00 13.62
N VAL A 682 -11.31 11.83 13.26
CA VAL A 682 -10.66 12.49 12.13
C VAL A 682 -11.01 11.74 10.85
N THR A 683 -11.80 12.38 9.98
CA THR A 683 -12.24 11.83 8.69
C THR A 683 -11.36 12.26 7.52
N ARG A 684 -10.55 13.31 7.72
CA ARG A 684 -9.47 13.72 6.81
C ARG A 684 -8.39 14.45 7.61
N ARG A 685 -7.14 14.04 7.43
CA ARG A 685 -5.96 14.74 7.95
C ARG A 685 -5.80 16.13 7.30
N ALA A 686 -5.13 17.05 7.99
CA ALA A 686 -4.65 18.28 7.38
C ALA A 686 -3.69 17.94 6.23
N LEU A 687 -3.80 18.68 5.12
CA LEU A 687 -2.99 18.46 3.94
C LEU A 687 -2.59 19.78 3.27
N TRP A 688 -1.46 19.76 2.59
CA TRP A 688 -0.91 20.86 1.83
C TRP A 688 -0.57 20.38 0.43
N THR A 689 -1.05 21.05 -0.61
CA THR A 689 -0.61 20.81 -2.00
C THR A 689 0.32 21.93 -2.41
N VAL A 690 1.54 21.56 -2.82
CA VAL A 690 2.66 22.47 -3.11
C VAL A 690 3.08 22.28 -4.56
N PRO A 691 2.84 23.25 -5.44
CA PRO A 691 3.40 23.23 -6.80
C PRO A 691 4.92 23.15 -6.78
N ALA A 692 5.52 22.51 -7.79
CA ALA A 692 6.98 22.37 -7.85
C ALA A 692 7.72 23.72 -7.83
N SER A 693 7.11 24.78 -8.38
CA SER A 693 7.63 26.15 -8.39
C SER A 693 7.61 26.84 -7.01
N GLN A 694 6.90 26.28 -6.03
CA GLN A 694 6.72 26.82 -4.68
C GLN A 694 7.52 26.04 -3.62
N LEU A 695 8.37 25.08 -4.04
CA LEU A 695 9.28 24.37 -3.15
C LEU A 695 10.42 25.31 -2.71
N PRO A 696 10.90 25.19 -1.45
CA PRO A 696 11.93 26.08 -0.93
C PRO A 696 13.29 25.90 -1.65
N ALA A 697 14.07 26.97 -1.68
CA ALA A 697 15.43 26.95 -2.20
C ALA A 697 16.27 25.88 -1.46
N GLY A 698 16.99 25.04 -2.22
CA GLY A 698 17.76 23.90 -1.67
C GLY A 698 17.06 22.54 -1.78
N LEU A 699 15.77 22.50 -2.13
CA LEU A 699 15.06 21.30 -2.63
C LEU A 699 14.75 21.43 -4.13
N PRO A 700 15.76 21.64 -5.02
CA PRO A 700 15.48 22.00 -6.40
C PRO A 700 14.77 20.87 -7.16
N ALA A 701 13.65 21.21 -7.79
CA ALA A 701 13.12 20.45 -8.91
C ALA A 701 13.94 20.81 -10.18
N GLY A 702 15.12 20.18 -10.36
CA GLY A 702 15.85 20.24 -11.64
C GLY A 702 17.29 20.79 -11.64
N GLY A 703 17.91 21.05 -10.49
CA GLY A 703 19.36 21.30 -10.41
C GLY A 703 20.14 20.01 -10.13
N PRO A 704 21.45 19.92 -10.45
CA PRO A 704 22.31 18.91 -9.82
C PRO A 704 22.16 19.01 -8.29
N PRO A 705 22.25 17.92 -7.52
CA PRO A 705 22.25 18.00 -6.06
C PRO A 705 23.35 18.98 -5.68
N SER A 706 22.95 20.17 -5.21
CA SER A 706 23.88 21.26 -5.03
C SER A 706 24.79 20.92 -3.86
N GLY A 707 25.92 20.30 -4.17
CA GLY A 707 27.07 20.18 -3.29
C GLY A 707 27.66 21.57 -3.10
N SER A 708 27.09 22.37 -2.20
CA SER A 708 27.72 23.54 -1.56
C SER A 708 26.80 24.30 -0.60
N GLY A 709 25.48 24.09 -0.63
CA GLY A 709 24.59 24.50 0.46
C GLY A 709 24.66 23.45 1.58
N GLY A 710 25.43 23.73 2.64
CA GLY A 710 25.51 22.82 3.79
C GLY A 710 24.14 22.55 4.42
N ASP A 711 23.98 21.42 5.10
CA ASP A 711 22.70 20.99 5.69
C ASP A 711 22.08 22.05 6.64
N VAL A 712 22.91 22.92 7.21
CA VAL A 712 22.52 24.10 7.99
C VAL A 712 21.63 25.06 7.21
N GLU A 713 22.01 25.42 5.97
CA GLU A 713 21.25 26.36 5.15
C GLU A 713 19.97 25.73 4.62
N LEU A 714 20.05 24.44 4.25
CA LEU A 714 18.88 23.66 3.82
C LEU A 714 17.82 23.62 4.92
N LEU A 715 18.20 23.27 6.15
CA LEU A 715 17.28 23.23 7.29
C LEU A 715 16.69 24.60 7.62
N ARG A 716 17.49 25.67 7.53
CA ARG A 716 17.01 27.03 7.77
C ARG A 716 16.00 27.48 6.71
N SER A 717 16.29 27.25 5.43
CA SER A 717 15.40 27.56 4.30
C SER A 717 14.08 26.79 4.40
N VAL A 718 14.14 25.48 4.60
CA VAL A 718 12.95 24.63 4.76
C VAL A 718 12.17 24.98 6.03
N GLY A 719 12.86 25.24 7.14
CA GLY A 719 12.23 25.62 8.41
C GLY A 719 11.42 26.92 8.30
N ARG A 720 11.97 27.93 7.60
CA ARG A 720 11.25 29.18 7.31
C ARG A 720 10.00 28.93 6.46
N TRP A 721 10.16 28.25 5.34
CA TRP A 721 9.06 27.90 4.42
C TRP A 721 7.96 27.08 5.13
N ARG A 722 8.36 26.12 5.97
CA ARG A 722 7.46 25.30 6.78
C ARG A 722 6.62 26.18 7.72
N ARG A 723 7.25 27.11 8.44
CA ARG A 723 6.57 28.04 9.35
C ARG A 723 5.63 28.99 8.60
N GLU A 724 6.08 29.53 7.46
CA GLU A 724 5.29 30.42 6.61
C GLU A 724 3.98 29.77 6.13
N HIS A 725 4.01 28.49 5.77
CA HIS A 725 2.84 27.75 5.29
C HIS A 725 2.15 26.88 6.35
N GLY A 726 2.61 26.92 7.60
CA GLY A 726 2.03 26.16 8.71
C GLY A 726 2.14 24.64 8.59
N LEU A 727 3.18 24.11 7.92
CA LEU A 727 3.38 22.66 7.84
C LEU A 727 3.92 22.10 9.18
N PRO A 728 3.45 20.94 9.65
CA PRO A 728 4.05 20.28 10.79
C PRO A 728 5.45 19.75 10.44
N PRO A 729 6.32 19.48 11.44
CA PRO A 729 7.66 19.00 11.16
C PRO A 729 7.68 17.63 10.47
N LEU A 730 6.83 16.70 10.90
CA LEU A 730 6.72 15.37 10.29
C LEU A 730 5.48 15.29 9.41
N VAL A 731 5.69 14.92 8.15
CA VAL A 731 4.63 14.82 7.12
C VAL A 731 4.77 13.54 6.31
N PHE A 732 3.67 13.06 5.75
CA PHE A 732 3.70 12.09 4.66
C PHE A 732 3.68 12.85 3.32
N ALA A 733 4.75 12.72 2.54
CA ALA A 733 4.92 13.34 1.23
C ALA A 733 4.53 12.38 0.11
N ARG A 734 3.71 12.85 -0.83
CA ARG A 734 3.33 12.16 -2.05
C ARG A 734 3.54 13.06 -3.26
N LEU A 735 4.24 12.57 -4.28
CA LEU A 735 4.46 13.36 -5.50
C LEU A 735 3.16 13.51 -6.29
N VAL A 736 2.88 14.73 -6.73
CA VAL A 736 1.85 15.02 -7.74
C VAL A 736 2.51 14.92 -9.10
N ARG A 737 2.00 14.00 -9.93
CA ARG A 737 2.61 13.59 -11.19
C ARG A 737 1.79 14.03 -12.40
N ALA A 738 2.46 14.26 -13.53
CA ALA A 738 1.83 14.64 -14.79
C ALA A 738 1.04 13.47 -15.40
N ARG A 739 1.61 12.27 -15.29
CA ARG A 739 0.96 11.02 -15.70
C ARG A 739 0.49 10.29 -14.46
N ILE A 740 -0.65 9.60 -14.56
CA ILE A 740 -1.06 8.65 -13.52
C ILE A 740 -0.04 7.51 -13.55
N ALA A 741 0.98 7.57 -12.70
CA ALA A 741 1.94 6.49 -12.55
C ALA A 741 1.15 5.22 -12.22
N LEU A 742 1.31 4.15 -12.99
CA LEU A 742 0.71 2.84 -12.72
C LEU A 742 1.50 2.04 -11.66
N ASP A 743 2.77 2.40 -11.44
CA ASP A 743 3.67 1.80 -10.46
C ASP A 743 3.18 1.99 -9.00
N PRO A 744 2.90 0.90 -8.27
CA PRO A 744 2.52 0.92 -6.85
C PRO A 744 3.57 1.50 -5.89
N VAL A 745 4.87 1.43 -6.22
CA VAL A 745 5.98 1.88 -5.36
C VAL A 745 6.09 3.40 -5.38
N GLY A 746 6.12 4.00 -6.58
CA GLY A 746 6.17 5.46 -6.76
C GLY A 746 4.91 6.24 -6.32
N ARG A 747 3.82 5.53 -5.97
CA ARG A 747 2.55 6.11 -5.48
C ARG A 747 2.49 6.32 -3.96
N LYS A 748 3.25 5.54 -3.18
CA LYS A 748 3.04 5.44 -1.73
C LYS A 748 3.60 6.67 -1.01
N PRO A 749 2.84 7.31 -0.09
CA PRO A 749 3.34 8.46 0.68
C PRO A 749 4.59 8.10 1.50
N VAL A 750 5.64 8.91 1.51
CA VAL A 750 6.86 8.65 2.31
C VAL A 750 6.84 9.58 3.51
N ALA A 751 7.13 9.08 4.71
CA ALA A 751 7.23 9.97 5.88
C ALA A 751 8.55 10.75 5.82
N ILE A 752 8.48 12.06 5.96
CA ILE A 752 9.57 13.02 5.84
C ILE A 752 9.53 13.92 7.08
N ASP A 753 10.58 13.91 7.90
CA ASP A 753 10.80 14.96 8.90
C ASP A 753 11.51 16.13 8.22
N LEU A 754 10.81 17.24 8.06
CA LEU A 754 11.29 18.47 7.41
C LEU A 754 12.40 19.17 8.22
N ARG A 755 12.72 18.69 9.42
CA ARG A 755 13.86 19.13 10.23
C ARG A 755 15.07 18.19 10.15
N SER A 756 14.98 17.07 9.43
CA SER A 756 16.06 16.08 9.35
C SER A 756 16.80 16.17 8.00
N PRO A 757 18.13 16.39 7.99
CA PRO A 757 18.92 16.36 6.77
C PRO A 757 18.76 15.05 5.99
N HIS A 758 18.78 13.91 6.68
CA HIS A 758 18.59 12.59 6.06
C HIS A 758 17.24 12.49 5.33
N SER A 759 16.15 12.92 5.98
CA SER A 759 14.81 12.91 5.39
C SER A 759 14.67 13.90 4.24
N LEU A 760 15.28 15.09 4.33
CA LEU A 760 15.26 16.07 3.24
C LEU A 760 16.04 15.59 2.02
N ARG A 761 17.19 14.92 2.19
CA ARG A 761 17.94 14.32 1.07
C ARG A 761 17.19 13.16 0.42
N LEU A 762 16.38 12.43 1.19
CA LEU A 762 15.46 11.43 0.63
C LEU A 762 14.40 12.10 -0.25
N LEU A 763 13.75 13.16 0.25
CA LEU A 763 12.76 13.94 -0.51
C LEU A 763 13.39 14.57 -1.78
N GLU A 764 14.56 15.19 -1.65
CA GLU A 764 15.33 15.77 -2.77
C GLU A 764 15.56 14.74 -3.87
N THR A 765 15.95 13.50 -3.52
CA THR A 765 16.16 12.45 -4.53
C THR A 765 14.86 12.05 -5.22
N MET A 766 13.76 11.92 -4.49
CA MET A 766 12.45 11.60 -5.06
C MET A 766 12.00 12.69 -6.05
N LEU A 767 12.20 13.96 -5.70
CA LEU A 767 11.90 15.11 -6.55
C LEU A 767 12.77 15.12 -7.81
N ALA A 768 14.09 14.93 -7.66
CA ALA A 768 15.03 14.92 -8.77
C ALA A 768 14.74 13.77 -9.76
N GLU A 769 14.36 12.59 -9.28
CA GLU A 769 13.98 11.47 -10.14
C GLU A 769 12.71 11.75 -10.93
N ALA A 770 11.67 12.28 -10.29
CA ALA A 770 10.43 12.63 -10.98
C ALA A 770 10.60 13.79 -11.97
N HIS A 771 11.44 14.77 -11.63
CA HIS A 771 11.78 15.88 -12.52
C HIS A 771 12.55 15.40 -13.76
N ARG A 772 13.56 14.53 -13.61
CA ARG A 772 14.31 13.95 -14.75
C ARG A 772 13.41 13.18 -15.74
N ARG A 773 12.24 12.72 -15.29
CA ARG A 773 11.25 12.02 -16.13
C ARG A 773 10.17 12.95 -16.70
N ASP A 774 10.30 14.27 -16.53
CA ASP A 774 9.31 15.29 -16.89
C ASP A 774 7.90 14.99 -16.31
N ASP A 775 7.87 14.38 -15.14
CA ASP A 775 6.64 13.88 -14.52
C ASP A 775 6.27 14.65 -13.25
N LEU A 776 7.12 15.56 -12.76
CA LEU A 776 6.86 16.30 -11.53
C LEU A 776 5.92 17.50 -11.79
N ARG A 777 4.83 17.59 -11.02
CA ARG A 777 3.96 18.77 -10.96
C ARG A 777 4.00 19.45 -9.59
N GLY A 778 4.19 18.68 -8.52
CA GLY A 778 4.30 19.19 -7.17
C GLY A 778 4.34 18.08 -6.13
N VAL A 779 4.02 18.43 -4.89
CA VAL A 779 3.99 17.51 -3.75
C VAL A 779 2.73 17.76 -2.93
N GLU A 780 2.07 16.69 -2.53
CA GLU A 780 1.06 16.69 -1.47
C GLU A 780 1.72 16.25 -0.16
N PHE A 781 1.68 17.11 0.84
CA PHE A 781 2.07 16.78 2.21
C PHE A 781 0.83 16.56 3.04
N THR A 782 0.79 15.48 3.81
CA THR A 782 -0.26 15.20 4.81
C THR A 782 0.37 15.20 6.19
N GLU A 783 -0.28 15.77 7.21
CA GLU A 783 0.23 15.71 8.59
C GLU A 783 0.48 14.25 9.02
N ALA A 784 1.54 13.99 9.78
CA ALA A 784 1.72 12.70 10.45
C ALA A 784 0.84 12.66 11.69
N LEU A 785 -0.33 12.01 11.57
CA LEU A 785 -1.30 11.86 12.65
C LEU A 785 -1.79 10.41 12.73
N PRO A 786 -1.53 9.67 13.80
CA PRO A 786 -0.67 10.06 14.93
C PRO A 786 0.78 10.33 14.50
N ALA A 787 1.46 11.21 15.22
CA ALA A 787 2.91 11.33 15.18
C ALA A 787 3.57 10.22 16.02
N PRO A 788 4.86 9.90 15.82
CA PRO A 788 5.60 8.91 16.59
C PRO A 788 5.41 8.94 18.11
N SER A 789 5.39 10.13 18.69
CA SER A 789 5.18 10.34 20.14
C SER A 789 3.76 10.04 20.62
N GLU A 790 2.81 9.95 19.69
CA GLU A 790 1.37 9.73 19.94
C GLU A 790 0.95 8.30 19.60
N TYR A 791 1.91 7.43 19.28
CA TYR A 791 1.68 6.01 19.00
C TYR A 791 1.29 5.23 20.26
N ALA A 792 0.76 4.03 20.04
CA ALA A 792 0.42 3.13 21.13
C ALA A 792 1.69 2.66 21.85
N ARG A 793 1.64 2.64 23.18
CA ARG A 793 2.68 1.98 23.98
C ARG A 793 2.39 0.49 24.04
N ALA A 794 3.30 -0.31 23.50
CA ALA A 794 3.19 -1.76 23.50
C ALA A 794 3.61 -2.36 24.84
N SER A 795 3.40 -3.67 25.02
CA SER A 795 3.68 -4.40 26.27
C SER A 795 5.15 -4.36 26.73
N ASP A 796 6.09 -4.16 25.81
CA ASP A 796 7.53 -4.02 26.07
C ASP A 796 7.95 -2.55 26.34
N GLY A 797 6.99 -1.63 26.37
CA GLY A 797 7.21 -0.19 26.55
C GLY A 797 7.49 0.59 25.27
N SER A 798 7.70 -0.08 24.12
CA SER A 798 7.99 0.56 22.84
C SER A 798 6.80 1.33 22.26
N LEU A 799 7.06 2.34 21.42
CA LEU A 799 6.03 3.12 20.73
C LEU A 799 5.79 2.54 19.33
N ARG A 800 4.60 2.01 19.08
CA ARG A 800 4.24 1.31 17.84
C ARG A 800 3.08 1.98 17.15
N ALA A 801 3.24 2.29 15.86
CA ALA A 801 2.08 2.62 15.04
C ALA A 801 1.18 1.38 14.92
N VAL A 802 -0.09 1.55 15.24
CA VAL A 802 -1.10 0.49 15.12
C VAL A 802 -2.27 1.00 14.28
N GLU A 803 -2.75 0.15 13.38
CA GLU A 803 -4.00 0.33 12.67
C GLU A 803 -4.94 -0.84 12.99
N HIS A 804 -6.10 -0.52 13.55
CA HIS A 804 -7.17 -1.46 13.82
C HIS A 804 -8.07 -1.53 12.57
N VAL A 805 -8.19 -2.72 11.99
CA VAL A 805 -9.14 -3.01 10.91
C VAL A 805 -10.34 -3.69 11.53
N VAL A 806 -11.46 -3.00 11.58
CA VAL A 806 -12.71 -3.48 12.18
C VAL A 806 -13.72 -3.76 11.07
N LEU A 807 -14.22 -4.99 10.98
CA LEU A 807 -15.35 -5.32 10.10
C LEU A 807 -16.67 -4.89 10.77
N LEU A 808 -17.46 -4.07 10.07
CA LEU A 808 -18.74 -3.54 10.51
C LEU A 808 -19.91 -4.39 10.02
N GLY A 809 -20.97 -4.53 10.82
CA GLY A 809 -22.23 -5.18 10.43
C GLY A 809 -22.19 -6.71 10.51
N GLY A 810 -23.36 -7.37 10.44
CA GLY A 810 -23.49 -8.83 10.55
C GLY A 810 -23.79 -9.37 11.95
N GLU A 811 -24.18 -8.48 12.87
CA GLU A 811 -24.63 -8.80 14.23
C GLU A 811 -26.06 -8.26 14.33
N ASP A 812 -26.99 -9.14 14.71
CA ASP A 812 -28.46 -9.00 14.59
C ASP A 812 -28.95 -7.54 14.55
N ARG A 813 -29.30 -7.10 13.34
CA ARG A 813 -30.18 -5.96 13.10
C ARG A 813 -31.59 -6.46 12.93
#